data_AF-A0A917XN48-F1
#
_entry.id   AF-A0A917XN48-F1
#
_cell.length_a   1.000
_cell.length_b   1.000
_cell.length_c   1.000
_cell.angle_alpha   90.00
_cell.angle_beta   90.00
_cell.angle_gamma   90.00
#
_symmetry.space_group_name_H-M   'P 1'
#
loop_
_entity.id
_entity.type
_entity.pdbx_description
1 polymer ?
#
loop_
_entity_poly.entity_id
_entity_poly.type
_entity_poly.pdbx_seq_one_letter_code
_entity_poly.pdbx_strand_id
1 'polypeptide(L)'
;MTDVSGQAAAGSGRGRAGPSPFRQFIVKVHGRCNLACRYCYLYEGPDHTWRERPVATSAAVLDRTADRIAEHARGHALTAVSLVLHGGEPLLAGVGTLARFTDLVRDRVPAGCTVQATVQTNATLLTEARMTTLARHGIRVGISLDGGLAAHNARRVDHAGRPSWPAASRGARLVAERFPDAYAGVLTVVDPGLDPVETYDSLLALRPPALDLLLPHGNWSAPPPGLAATRYGDWLCAVFDRWWRSGQRDVRVRLFEECIALLLGLPAATESLGLAPFDAVVVETDGSIEQVDSLKSAYEGAAATGLDVFRHGFDDALRHPGVAARQAGAAALSAQCRACPLLDVCGGGHYAHRYRAGHGFANPSVYCADLQRFIRHVHERLTTATQPTPAPPEAVHVPSEAGEPMHSEGPNGSEEPMGSEEPMEFEESKGPGEFMEPGEPKVLMAPKASMAPKVSMEPKAPMEPKEPKEPEMPAKRSVSMLFPVFPDRSLAVLGRTEGDAETLALLVRDQDTRRLLTLRALLDAVDGVDAAVLPAGARDRLREHWHLLEEADRALPPGDRRNPAPPHATTPARARLLHPLVGPWARQCLRGLAPEAGPPTERRVHGLGRDLAHLGALAAAAAARAGIPFAVRLTARDGLLVLPSLGALRTAGPGEGPVDVVCAGGRLTLRQKGATDAVVQLEDGIGAWSVAPGWTPAYALPGLLPEGPPMPLDDLDPYRTVPGDSRHHELSGPTVLDEAGRKRWLQAWSGTADMLRLGGEHRVTEAVALLRCLVPLAEPPRSGPDAEGVGSCSGTRREAFGALLSSTPPTPATFAATIVHELQHTKLSALSDLLELHHAGPRPRHFAPWRPDPRPYDGLLQGVYSHLALADFFQRCALRAERPGHRETAWAQHARYRAQVAAALPALVGSEDLTARGRRFVDQLVATHERMAEFPAPRGHTARAEASVKEARDLWTRRHGPAVRHPEE
;
A
#
# COMPACT_ATOMS: atom_id res chain seq x y z
N MET A 1 1.52 5.02 53.44
CA MET A 1 2.95 4.96 53.81
C MET A 1 3.22 3.63 54.50
N THR A 2 3.67 2.64 53.72
CA THR A 2 4.44 1.47 54.16
C THR A 2 5.22 1.01 52.94
N ASP A 3 6.50 0.76 53.18
CA ASP A 3 7.63 0.63 52.27
C ASP A 3 7.49 -0.53 51.26
N VAL A 4 7.63 -0.24 49.95
CA VAL A 4 7.70 -1.24 48.86
C VAL A 4 9.06 -1.11 48.17
N SER A 5 10.13 -1.33 48.92
CA SER A 5 11.48 -1.50 48.39
C SER A 5 11.77 -2.99 48.19
N GLY A 6 11.34 -3.56 47.06
CA GLY A 6 11.72 -4.90 46.61
C GLY A 6 12.87 -4.82 45.61
N GLN A 7 14.03 -5.36 46.01
CA GLN A 7 15.34 -5.29 45.35
C GLN A 7 15.33 -5.65 43.85
N ALA A 8 15.84 -4.73 43.02
CA ALA A 8 16.24 -4.97 41.65
C ALA A 8 17.60 -5.69 41.62
N ALA A 9 17.62 -6.97 41.23
CA ALA A 9 18.86 -7.70 40.99
C ALA A 9 19.53 -7.22 39.70
N ALA A 10 20.79 -6.79 39.81
CA ALA A 10 21.64 -6.37 38.70
C ALA A 10 22.08 -7.58 37.86
N GLY A 11 21.65 -7.61 36.59
CA GLY A 11 22.18 -8.50 35.56
C GLY A 11 22.92 -7.69 34.50
N SER A 12 24.20 -8.02 34.27
CA SER A 12 25.13 -7.36 33.37
C SER A 12 24.84 -7.59 31.89
N GLY A 13 24.99 -6.55 31.06
CA GLY A 13 25.53 -6.72 29.69
C GLY A 13 24.61 -6.50 28.49
N ARG A 14 23.88 -5.38 28.40
CA ARG A 14 23.54 -4.67 27.13
C ARG A 14 23.43 -3.18 27.45
N GLY A 15 24.00 -2.30 26.62
CA GLY A 15 24.00 -0.85 26.86
C GLY A 15 22.59 -0.32 27.12
N ARG A 16 22.37 0.27 28.30
CA ARG A 16 21.09 0.89 28.67
C ARG A 16 20.85 2.11 27.78
N ALA A 17 20.00 1.97 26.77
CA ALA A 17 19.35 3.12 26.14
C ALA A 17 18.53 3.86 27.24
N GLY A 18 18.61 5.19 27.26
CA GLY A 18 17.84 6.02 28.18
C GLY A 18 16.32 5.88 27.97
N PRO A 19 15.49 6.48 28.86
CA PRO A 19 14.03 6.44 28.72
C PRO A 19 13.59 7.05 27.38
N SER A 20 12.52 6.50 26.80
CA SER A 20 11.93 7.03 25.56
C SER A 20 11.13 8.30 25.87
N PRO A 21 11.32 9.39 25.10
CA PRO A 21 10.68 10.66 25.41
C PRO A 21 9.18 10.60 25.16
N PHE A 22 8.40 11.31 25.99
CA PHE A 22 6.98 11.48 25.75
C PHE A 22 6.72 12.20 24.42
N ARG A 23 5.74 11.70 23.67
CA ARG A 23 5.26 12.29 22.41
C ARG A 23 3.77 12.62 22.46
N GLN A 24 3.03 12.00 23.37
CA GLN A 24 1.61 12.23 23.55
C GLN A 24 1.35 12.90 24.90
N PHE A 25 0.71 14.07 24.86
CA PHE A 25 0.37 14.86 26.05
C PHE A 25 -1.14 14.90 26.17
N ILE A 26 -1.67 14.20 27.17
CA ILE A 26 -3.10 14.13 27.46
C ILE A 26 -3.41 15.17 28.52
N VAL A 27 -4.09 16.25 28.14
CA VAL A 27 -4.36 17.38 29.04
C VAL A 27 -5.83 17.35 29.42
N LYS A 28 -6.11 17.20 30.71
CA LYS A 28 -7.45 17.31 31.28
C LYS A 28 -7.80 18.79 31.36
N VAL A 29 -8.67 19.25 30.47
CA VAL A 29 -9.15 20.65 30.47
C VAL A 29 -10.38 20.85 31.36
N HIS A 30 -11.10 19.76 31.66
CA HIS A 30 -12.30 19.74 32.48
C HIS A 30 -12.45 18.37 33.15
N GLY A 31 -12.44 18.31 34.48
CA GLY A 31 -12.43 17.08 35.27
C GLY A 31 -13.82 16.50 35.59
N ARG A 32 -14.89 17.07 35.03
CA ARG A 32 -16.27 16.56 35.17
C ARG A 32 -16.90 16.28 33.81
N CYS A 33 -17.91 15.42 33.80
CA CYS A 33 -18.66 15.02 32.60
C CYS A 33 -20.14 15.33 32.77
N ASN A 34 -20.82 15.71 31.69
CA ASN A 34 -22.28 15.83 31.66
C ASN A 34 -23.00 14.47 31.53
N LEU A 35 -22.25 13.39 31.30
CA LEU A 35 -22.73 12.01 31.32
C LEU A 35 -22.26 11.26 32.57
N ALA A 36 -23.03 10.23 32.93
CA ALA A 36 -22.76 9.24 33.98
C ALA A 36 -22.74 7.84 33.34
N CYS A 37 -21.80 7.60 32.41
CA CYS A 37 -21.69 6.30 31.76
C CYS A 37 -21.38 5.20 32.81
N ARG A 38 -22.20 4.15 32.84
CA ARG A 38 -22.17 3.12 33.91
C ARG A 38 -20.90 2.28 33.97
N TYR A 39 -20.06 2.34 32.95
CA TYR A 39 -18.79 1.61 32.85
C TYR A 39 -17.57 2.53 32.92
N CYS A 40 -17.75 3.83 33.18
CA CYS A 40 -16.64 4.78 33.15
C CYS A 40 -15.66 4.50 34.29
N TYR A 41 -14.49 3.93 33.98
CA TYR A 41 -13.48 3.59 34.97
C TYR A 41 -12.97 4.79 35.78
N LEU A 42 -13.16 6.01 35.30
CA LEU A 42 -12.75 7.23 36.01
C LEU A 42 -13.75 7.61 37.12
N TYR A 43 -15.06 7.41 36.89
CA TYR A 43 -16.11 7.85 37.83
C TYR A 43 -16.71 6.71 38.65
N GLU A 44 -16.68 5.49 38.11
CA GLU A 44 -17.21 4.26 38.73
C GLU A 44 -16.10 3.29 39.14
N GLY A 45 -14.82 3.67 38.95
CA GLY A 45 -13.66 2.85 39.28
C GLY A 45 -13.21 2.97 40.74
N PRO A 46 -12.12 2.27 41.10
CA PRO A 46 -11.62 2.24 42.48
C PRO A 46 -10.89 3.52 42.91
N ASP A 47 -10.50 4.39 41.97
CA ASP A 47 -9.80 5.66 42.24
C ASP A 47 -10.78 6.83 42.29
N HIS A 48 -10.72 7.61 43.37
CA HIS A 48 -11.62 8.73 43.63
C HIS A 48 -10.92 10.09 43.63
N THR A 49 -9.62 10.14 43.30
CA THR A 49 -8.79 11.35 43.33
C THR A 49 -9.36 12.50 42.50
N TRP A 50 -10.11 12.18 41.44
CA TRP A 50 -10.79 13.18 40.61
C TRP A 50 -11.78 14.06 41.39
N ARG A 51 -12.35 13.58 42.51
CA ARG A 51 -13.34 14.30 43.33
C ARG A 51 -12.74 15.54 43.99
N GLU A 52 -11.48 15.44 44.41
CA GLU A 52 -10.76 16.50 45.13
C GLU A 52 -10.14 17.53 44.18
N ARG A 53 -10.03 17.20 42.89
CA ARG A 53 -9.44 18.06 41.88
C ARG A 53 -10.37 19.19 41.43
N PRO A 54 -9.82 20.35 41.01
CA PRO A 54 -10.57 21.43 40.38
C PRO A 54 -11.41 20.93 39.20
N VAL A 55 -12.61 21.46 39.05
CA VAL A 55 -13.53 21.08 37.97
C VAL A 55 -12.98 21.48 36.60
N ALA A 56 -12.36 22.64 36.48
CA ALA A 56 -11.81 23.17 35.25
C ALA A 56 -10.36 23.63 35.45
N THR A 57 -9.55 23.48 34.41
CA THR A 57 -8.14 23.85 34.43
C THR A 57 -7.99 25.36 34.37
N SER A 58 -7.13 25.91 35.23
CA SER A 58 -6.84 27.35 35.23
C SER A 58 -5.96 27.76 34.05
N ALA A 59 -6.03 29.03 33.64
CA ALA A 59 -5.14 29.57 32.62
C ALA A 59 -3.65 29.40 32.99
N ALA A 60 -3.30 29.58 34.27
CA ALA A 60 -1.94 29.39 34.76
C ALA A 60 -1.44 27.94 34.57
N VAL A 61 -2.29 26.94 34.81
CA VAL A 61 -1.93 25.52 34.56
C VAL A 61 -1.73 25.27 33.07
N LEU A 62 -2.62 25.78 32.21
CA LEU A 62 -2.51 25.62 30.75
C LEU A 62 -1.24 26.30 30.21
N ASP A 63 -0.95 27.52 30.67
CA ASP A 63 0.28 28.23 30.35
C ASP A 63 1.51 27.41 30.75
N ARG A 64 1.58 26.97 32.00
CA ARG A 64 2.74 26.18 32.44
C ARG A 64 2.85 24.85 31.70
N THR A 65 1.73 24.21 31.41
CA THR A 65 1.73 22.97 30.60
C THR A 65 2.32 23.21 29.20
N ALA A 66 1.95 24.30 28.52
CA ALA A 66 2.50 24.62 27.21
C ALA A 66 4.01 24.89 27.26
N ASP A 67 4.51 25.57 28.31
CA ASP A 67 5.96 25.74 28.53
C ASP A 67 6.67 24.39 28.68
N ARG A 68 6.12 23.50 29.51
CA ARG A 68 6.70 22.17 29.76
C ARG A 68 6.72 21.31 28.51
N ILE A 69 5.69 21.35 27.67
CA ILE A 69 5.65 20.63 26.39
C ILE A 69 6.76 21.16 25.47
N ALA A 70 6.91 22.48 25.37
CA ALA A 70 7.93 23.11 24.55
C ALA A 70 9.36 22.81 25.02
N GLU A 71 9.60 22.84 26.33
CA GLU A 71 10.88 22.45 26.94
C GLU A 71 11.24 21.00 26.62
N HIS A 72 10.28 20.09 26.80
CA HIS A 72 10.45 18.67 26.48
C HIS A 72 10.71 18.44 24.99
N ALA A 73 9.92 19.08 24.13
CA ALA A 73 10.08 19.00 22.68
C ALA A 73 11.46 19.49 22.23
N ARG A 74 11.97 20.57 22.83
CA ARG A 74 13.31 21.10 22.56
C ARG A 74 14.40 20.18 23.08
N GLY A 75 14.27 19.69 24.32
CA GLY A 75 15.26 18.82 24.96
C GLY A 75 15.49 17.51 24.21
N HIS A 76 14.44 16.96 23.60
CA HIS A 76 14.48 15.69 22.85
C HIS A 76 14.45 15.85 21.33
N ALA A 77 14.58 17.09 20.81
CA ALA A 77 14.50 17.40 19.39
C ALA A 77 13.28 16.75 18.69
N LEU A 78 12.10 16.84 19.33
CA LEU A 78 10.88 16.25 18.79
C LEU A 78 10.44 17.03 17.54
N THR A 79 10.15 16.29 16.47
CA THR A 79 9.61 16.84 15.22
C THR A 79 8.08 16.84 15.16
N ALA A 80 7.43 16.17 16.11
CA ALA A 80 5.98 16.09 16.20
C ALA A 80 5.55 15.70 17.62
N VAL A 81 4.48 16.34 18.11
CA VAL A 81 3.79 16.02 19.36
C VAL A 81 2.29 15.84 19.12
N SER A 82 1.68 14.89 19.84
CA SER A 82 0.24 14.69 19.88
C SER A 82 -0.32 15.35 21.13
N LEU A 83 -1.19 16.35 20.95
CA LEU A 83 -1.90 17.03 22.02
C LEU A 83 -3.33 16.48 22.10
N VAL A 84 -3.64 15.73 23.16
CA VAL A 84 -4.97 15.17 23.37
C VAL A 84 -5.70 15.97 24.43
N LEU A 85 -6.68 16.76 23.97
CA LEU A 85 -7.58 17.53 24.81
C LEU A 85 -8.64 16.58 25.37
N HIS A 86 -8.51 16.25 26.64
CA HIS A 86 -9.36 15.28 27.31
C HIS A 86 -10.02 15.91 28.55
N GLY A 87 -10.82 15.13 29.24
CA GLY A 87 -11.42 15.47 30.52
C GLY A 87 -12.32 14.36 31.01
N GLY A 88 -13.34 14.74 31.78
CA GLY A 88 -14.63 14.08 31.74
C GLY A 88 -15.30 14.34 30.40
N GLU A 89 -15.81 15.56 30.23
CA GLU A 89 -16.23 16.08 28.92
C GLU A 89 -15.50 17.41 28.64
N PRO A 90 -14.51 17.43 27.73
CA PRO A 90 -13.69 18.62 27.50
C PRO A 90 -14.46 19.79 26.89
N LEU A 91 -15.56 19.55 26.17
CA LEU A 91 -16.36 20.64 25.58
C LEU A 91 -17.13 21.48 26.63
N LEU A 92 -17.12 21.08 27.90
CA LEU A 92 -17.60 21.88 29.03
C LEU A 92 -16.66 23.05 29.36
N ALA A 93 -15.36 22.93 29.07
CA ALA A 93 -14.41 24.06 29.19
C ALA A 93 -14.62 25.16 28.12
N GLY A 94 -15.43 24.86 27.10
CA GLY A 94 -15.70 25.73 25.96
C GLY A 94 -14.63 25.64 24.87
N VAL A 95 -15.06 25.63 23.60
CA VAL A 95 -14.18 25.49 22.43
C VAL A 95 -13.16 26.63 22.30
N GLY A 96 -13.46 27.82 22.80
CA GLY A 96 -12.51 28.93 22.83
C GLY A 96 -11.32 28.67 23.74
N THR A 97 -11.51 27.98 24.87
CA THR A 97 -10.42 27.57 25.77
C THR A 97 -9.53 26.52 25.10
N LEU A 98 -10.15 25.53 24.43
CA LEU A 98 -9.45 24.50 23.67
C LEU A 98 -8.60 25.09 22.54
N ALA A 99 -9.17 26.01 21.76
CA ALA A 99 -8.50 26.72 20.68
C ALA A 99 -7.30 27.52 21.20
N ARG A 100 -7.51 28.40 22.20
CA ARG A 100 -6.44 29.21 22.78
C ARG A 100 -5.28 28.36 23.30
N PHE A 101 -5.58 27.27 24.00
CA PHE A 101 -4.53 26.40 24.53
C PHE A 101 -3.78 25.66 23.41
N THR A 102 -4.47 25.20 22.37
CA THR A 102 -3.83 24.55 21.22
C THR A 102 -2.89 25.49 20.49
N ASP A 103 -3.34 26.72 20.23
CA ASP A 103 -2.52 27.76 19.60
C ASP A 103 -1.31 28.11 20.48
N LEU A 104 -1.52 28.23 21.80
CA LEU A 104 -0.45 28.46 22.76
C LEU A 104 0.65 27.39 22.72
N VAL A 105 0.27 26.11 22.63
CA VAL A 105 1.25 25.01 22.51
C VAL A 105 2.01 25.13 21.19
N ARG A 106 1.32 25.41 20.07
CA ARG A 106 1.93 25.60 18.74
C ARG A 106 2.93 26.75 18.72
N ASP A 107 2.59 27.86 19.38
CA ASP A 107 3.45 29.05 19.43
C ASP A 107 4.74 28.81 20.24
N ARG A 108 4.72 27.88 21.21
CA ARG A 108 5.85 27.64 22.13
C ARG A 108 6.76 26.49 21.71
N VAL A 109 6.24 25.48 21.02
CA VAL A 109 7.08 24.37 20.53
C VAL A 109 8.10 24.86 19.48
N PRO A 110 9.24 24.17 19.30
CA PRO A 110 10.22 24.55 18.27
C PRO A 110 9.61 24.60 16.86
N ALA A 111 10.11 25.50 15.99
CA ALA A 111 9.56 25.69 14.64
C ALA A 111 9.52 24.42 13.75
N GLY A 112 10.40 23.44 14.00
CA GLY A 112 10.40 22.14 13.32
C GLY A 112 9.50 21.07 13.98
N CYS A 113 8.75 21.41 15.02
CA CYS A 113 7.89 20.50 15.77
C CYS A 113 6.41 20.75 15.46
N THR A 114 5.78 19.81 14.78
CA THR A 114 4.34 19.88 14.48
C THR A 114 3.49 19.49 15.69
N VAL A 115 2.31 20.11 15.86
CA VAL A 115 1.35 19.80 16.93
C VAL A 115 0.07 19.25 16.33
N GLN A 116 -0.19 17.96 16.55
CA GLN A 116 -1.43 17.31 16.16
C GLN A 116 -2.41 17.33 17.34
N ALA A 117 -3.45 18.16 17.23
CA ALA A 117 -4.42 18.35 18.30
C ALA A 117 -5.70 17.55 18.05
N THR A 118 -6.11 16.77 19.04
CA THR A 118 -7.38 16.01 19.01
C THR A 118 -8.15 16.25 20.32
N VAL A 119 -9.45 16.51 20.22
CA VAL A 119 -10.37 16.51 21.37
C VAL A 119 -11.17 15.22 21.41
N GLN A 120 -11.22 14.56 22.57
CA GLN A 120 -12.03 13.36 22.78
C GLN A 120 -13.33 13.72 23.52
N THR A 121 -14.48 13.57 22.87
CA THR A 121 -15.78 14.02 23.38
C THR A 121 -16.85 12.92 23.35
N ASN A 122 -17.85 13.02 24.23
CA ASN A 122 -19.06 12.21 24.18
C ASN A 122 -20.08 12.66 23.10
N ALA A 123 -19.73 13.68 22.30
CA ALA A 123 -20.49 14.24 21.18
C ALA A 123 -21.82 14.94 21.51
N THR A 124 -22.30 14.90 22.76
CA THR A 124 -23.61 15.48 23.12
C THR A 124 -23.66 17.00 23.05
N LEU A 125 -22.50 17.66 23.12
CA LEU A 125 -22.35 19.12 23.07
C LEU A 125 -21.88 19.61 21.70
N LEU A 126 -21.82 18.76 20.68
CA LEU A 126 -21.39 19.19 19.34
C LEU A 126 -22.51 19.96 18.64
N THR A 127 -22.15 21.14 18.14
CA THR A 127 -22.98 22.00 17.31
C THR A 127 -22.13 22.53 16.17
N GLU A 128 -22.78 23.03 15.11
CA GLU A 128 -22.06 23.57 13.94
C GLU A 128 -21.08 24.68 14.34
N ALA A 129 -21.52 25.65 15.15
CA ALA A 129 -20.66 26.73 15.65
C ALA A 129 -19.42 26.23 16.42
N ARG A 130 -19.59 25.17 17.23
CA ARG A 130 -18.47 24.55 17.96
C ARG A 130 -17.51 23.85 17.01
N MET A 131 -18.04 23.11 16.02
CA MET A 131 -17.24 22.43 15.01
C MET A 131 -16.48 23.41 14.11
N THR A 132 -17.11 24.49 13.67
CA THR A 132 -16.44 25.55 12.89
C THR A 132 -15.25 26.11 13.66
N THR A 133 -15.39 26.33 14.97
CA THR A 133 -14.29 26.79 15.81
C THR A 133 -13.17 25.75 15.90
N LEU A 134 -13.49 24.49 16.21
CA LEU A 134 -12.49 23.42 16.33
C LEU A 134 -11.73 23.20 15.00
N ALA A 135 -12.46 23.11 13.89
CA ALA A 135 -11.91 22.91 12.56
C ALA A 135 -11.01 24.08 12.12
N ARG A 136 -11.41 25.33 12.39
CA ARG A 136 -10.58 26.52 12.09
C ARG A 136 -9.22 26.48 12.78
N HIS A 137 -9.16 25.90 13.98
CA HIS A 137 -7.92 25.72 14.72
C HIS A 137 -7.25 24.36 14.47
N GLY A 138 -7.68 23.61 13.45
CA GLY A 138 -7.12 22.30 13.09
C GLY A 138 -7.19 21.28 14.23
N ILE A 139 -8.19 21.39 15.11
CA ILE A 139 -8.43 20.42 16.19
C ILE A 139 -9.36 19.34 15.65
N ARG A 140 -8.88 18.09 15.61
CA ARG A 140 -9.70 16.94 15.20
C ARG A 140 -10.56 16.43 16.35
N VAL A 141 -11.70 15.83 16.03
CA VAL A 141 -12.71 15.39 17.01
C VAL A 141 -12.82 13.87 17.02
N GLY A 142 -12.40 13.26 18.13
CA GLY A 142 -12.66 11.86 18.46
C GLY A 142 -13.98 11.75 19.23
N ILE A 143 -14.83 10.81 18.82
CA ILE A 143 -16.17 10.64 19.38
C ILE A 143 -16.25 9.33 20.15
N SER A 144 -16.82 9.34 21.35
CA SER A 144 -17.08 8.10 22.11
C SER A 144 -18.52 7.62 21.90
N LEU A 145 -18.69 6.45 21.27
CA LEU A 145 -19.96 5.77 21.04
C LEU A 145 -19.76 4.26 21.10
N ASP A 146 -20.72 3.53 21.67
CA ASP A 146 -20.60 2.07 21.83
C ASP A 146 -21.20 1.27 20.66
N GLY A 147 -21.66 1.98 19.63
CA GLY A 147 -22.30 1.45 18.43
C GLY A 147 -23.08 2.52 17.68
N GLY A 148 -23.55 2.22 16.48
CA GLY A 148 -24.38 3.11 15.66
C GLY A 148 -25.89 3.05 15.95
N LEU A 149 -26.30 2.29 16.96
CA LEU A 149 -27.69 2.11 17.36
C LEU A 149 -27.92 2.58 18.81
N ALA A 150 -29.17 2.97 19.11
CA ALA A 150 -29.57 3.39 20.45
C ALA A 150 -29.32 2.31 21.50
N ALA A 151 -29.63 1.05 21.18
CA ALA A 151 -29.47 -0.10 22.06
C ALA A 151 -28.01 -0.31 22.50
N HIS A 152 -27.05 -0.14 21.58
CA HIS A 152 -25.63 -0.30 21.87
C HIS A 152 -25.13 0.73 22.89
N ASN A 153 -25.78 1.90 22.95
CA ASN A 153 -25.40 3.01 23.81
C ASN A 153 -26.21 3.08 25.12
N ALA A 154 -26.94 2.03 25.51
CA ALA A 154 -27.84 2.04 26.67
C ALA A 154 -27.14 2.34 28.02
N ARG A 155 -25.83 2.11 28.10
CA ARG A 155 -25.02 2.40 29.30
C ARG A 155 -24.47 3.82 29.34
N ARG A 156 -24.66 4.60 28.26
CA ARG A 156 -24.27 6.02 28.14
C ARG A 156 -25.48 6.89 28.46
N VAL A 157 -25.61 7.25 29.73
CA VAL A 157 -26.71 8.05 30.25
C VAL A 157 -26.20 9.35 30.86
N ASP A 158 -27.07 10.34 30.99
CA ASP A 158 -26.79 11.51 31.80
C ASP A 158 -26.96 11.25 33.30
N HIS A 159 -26.66 12.24 34.15
CA HIS A 159 -26.82 12.15 35.60
C HIS A 159 -28.29 11.97 36.06
N ALA A 160 -29.27 12.18 35.17
CA ALA A 160 -30.69 11.90 35.43
C ALA A 160 -31.12 10.53 34.88
N GLY A 161 -30.19 9.72 34.37
CA GLY A 161 -30.46 8.40 33.79
C GLY A 161 -31.05 8.42 32.38
N ARG A 162 -31.13 9.59 31.73
CA ARG A 162 -31.67 9.72 30.36
C ARG A 162 -30.63 9.29 29.33
N PRO A 163 -31.05 8.64 28.22
CA PRO A 163 -30.12 8.15 27.20
C PRO A 163 -29.42 9.30 26.46
N SER A 164 -28.11 9.20 26.27
CA SER A 164 -27.32 10.22 25.56
C SER A 164 -27.39 10.10 24.02
N TRP A 165 -27.82 8.93 23.52
CA TRP A 165 -27.80 8.58 22.09
C TRP A 165 -28.42 9.61 21.16
N PRO A 166 -29.62 10.19 21.43
CA PRO A 166 -30.21 11.18 20.53
C PRO A 166 -29.31 12.39 20.29
N ALA A 167 -28.60 12.88 21.32
CA ALA A 167 -27.68 14.00 21.19
C ALA A 167 -26.35 13.58 20.56
N ALA A 168 -25.77 12.47 21.01
CA ALA A 168 -24.47 12.00 20.54
C ALA A 168 -24.49 11.60 19.05
N SER A 169 -25.55 10.93 18.59
CA SER A 169 -25.71 10.54 17.18
C SER A 169 -25.89 11.74 16.26
N ARG A 170 -26.61 12.79 16.70
CA ARG A 170 -26.68 14.07 15.96
C ARG A 170 -25.31 14.73 15.84
N GLY A 171 -24.54 14.76 16.94
CA GLY A 171 -23.16 15.26 16.93
C GLY A 171 -22.26 14.48 15.97
N ALA A 172 -22.31 13.15 15.99
CA ALA A 172 -21.52 12.30 15.09
C ALA A 172 -21.88 12.50 13.62
N ARG A 173 -23.18 12.56 13.28
CA ARG A 173 -23.63 12.82 11.91
C ARG A 173 -23.22 14.20 11.42
N LEU A 174 -23.34 15.24 12.27
CA LEU A 174 -22.87 16.59 11.96
C LEU A 174 -21.38 16.59 11.56
N VAL A 175 -20.53 15.94 12.36
CA VAL A 175 -19.09 15.87 12.08
C VAL A 175 -18.84 15.13 10.76
N ALA A 176 -19.47 13.97 10.57
CA ALA A 176 -19.29 13.16 9.36
C ALA A 176 -19.79 13.84 8.07
N GLU A 177 -20.88 14.60 8.16
CA GLU A 177 -21.53 15.23 6.99
C GLU A 177 -20.94 16.58 6.62
N ARG A 178 -20.54 17.38 7.61
CA ARG A 178 -20.15 18.78 7.40
C ARG A 178 -18.67 19.06 7.66
N PHE A 179 -17.99 18.20 8.43
CA PHE A 179 -16.60 18.41 8.85
C PHE A 179 -15.75 17.13 8.75
N PRO A 180 -15.74 16.42 7.60
CA PRO A 180 -15.02 15.14 7.46
C PRO A 180 -13.52 15.26 7.76
N ASP A 181 -12.87 16.37 7.40
CA ASP A 181 -11.43 16.60 7.64
C ASP A 181 -11.10 16.78 9.13
N ALA A 182 -12.06 17.30 9.92
CA ALA A 182 -11.93 17.45 11.36
C ALA A 182 -12.35 16.19 12.12
N TYR A 183 -12.84 15.14 11.46
CA TYR A 183 -13.25 13.91 12.13
C TYR A 183 -12.02 13.03 12.44
N ALA A 184 -11.75 12.73 13.72
CA ALA A 184 -10.64 11.85 14.10
C ALA A 184 -11.03 10.36 14.04
N GLY A 185 -12.28 10.04 14.36
CA GLY A 185 -12.78 8.66 14.44
C GLY A 185 -13.70 8.43 15.65
N VAL A 186 -14.06 7.17 15.88
CA VAL A 186 -14.89 6.74 17.02
C VAL A 186 -14.11 5.80 17.94
N LEU A 187 -14.24 6.02 19.25
CA LEU A 187 -13.84 5.08 20.30
C LEU A 187 -15.06 4.32 20.80
N THR A 188 -14.99 2.99 20.76
CA THR A 188 -16.07 2.07 21.12
C THR A 188 -15.61 1.16 22.24
N VAL A 189 -16.31 1.15 23.37
CA VAL A 189 -16.06 0.14 24.42
C VAL A 189 -16.74 -1.17 24.01
N VAL A 190 -15.96 -2.23 23.86
CA VAL A 190 -16.45 -3.55 23.43
C VAL A 190 -17.41 -4.12 24.47
N ASP A 191 -18.59 -4.53 24.02
CA ASP A 191 -19.56 -5.28 24.80
C ASP A 191 -19.80 -6.66 24.18
N PRO A 192 -19.31 -7.74 24.79
CA PRO A 192 -19.50 -9.09 24.25
C PRO A 192 -20.92 -9.63 24.48
N GLY A 193 -21.83 -8.83 25.04
CA GLY A 193 -23.28 -9.09 25.06
C GLY A 193 -24.01 -8.61 23.81
N LEU A 194 -23.38 -7.79 22.97
CA LEU A 194 -23.93 -7.29 21.71
C LEU A 194 -23.38 -8.10 20.52
N ASP A 195 -24.14 -8.15 19.43
CA ASP A 195 -23.67 -8.78 18.19
C ASP A 195 -22.47 -7.98 17.64
N PRO A 196 -21.31 -8.63 17.41
CA PRO A 196 -20.10 -7.96 16.95
C PRO A 196 -20.26 -7.29 15.58
N VAL A 197 -20.88 -7.99 14.64
CA VAL A 197 -20.97 -7.55 13.24
C VAL A 197 -21.98 -6.42 13.12
N GLU A 198 -23.13 -6.51 13.77
CA GLU A 198 -24.12 -5.43 13.85
C GLU A 198 -23.53 -4.19 14.54
N THR A 199 -22.78 -4.36 15.62
CA THR A 199 -22.10 -3.25 16.31
C THR A 199 -21.14 -2.55 15.36
N TYR A 200 -20.29 -3.31 14.67
CA TYR A 200 -19.35 -2.77 13.69
C TYR A 200 -20.06 -2.09 12.50
N ASP A 201 -21.02 -2.77 11.86
CA ASP A 201 -21.72 -2.24 10.69
C ASP A 201 -22.54 -0.99 11.03
N SER A 202 -23.14 -0.94 12.22
CA SER A 202 -23.82 0.28 12.68
C SER A 202 -22.86 1.46 12.87
N LEU A 203 -21.63 1.22 13.33
CA LEU A 203 -20.61 2.27 13.42
C LEU A 203 -20.19 2.79 12.04
N LEU A 204 -20.11 1.92 11.02
CA LEU A 204 -19.79 2.33 9.65
C LEU A 204 -20.80 3.33 9.07
N ALA A 205 -22.08 3.24 9.47
CA ALA A 205 -23.11 4.20 9.06
C ALA A 205 -22.81 5.64 9.53
N LEU A 206 -21.96 5.82 10.54
CA LEU A 206 -21.49 7.13 11.02
C LEU A 206 -20.26 7.64 10.24
N ARG A 207 -19.82 6.91 9.21
CA ARG A 207 -18.67 7.21 8.33
C ARG A 207 -17.39 7.64 9.08
N PRO A 208 -16.96 6.93 10.13
CA PRO A 208 -15.74 7.29 10.85
C PRO A 208 -14.49 6.99 9.99
N PRO A 209 -13.48 7.87 9.97
CA PRO A 209 -12.21 7.57 9.30
C PRO A 209 -11.33 6.57 10.06
N ALA A 210 -11.63 6.36 11.35
CA ALA A 210 -10.97 5.36 12.18
C ALA A 210 -11.90 4.89 13.31
N LEU A 211 -11.72 3.64 13.72
CA LEU A 211 -12.36 3.01 14.86
C LEU A 211 -11.29 2.50 15.83
N ASP A 212 -11.52 2.72 17.12
CA ASP A 212 -10.77 2.09 18.20
C ASP A 212 -11.71 1.21 19.01
N LEU A 213 -11.44 -0.09 19.01
CA LEU A 213 -12.22 -1.11 19.71
C LEU A 213 -11.56 -1.35 21.07
N LEU A 214 -12.06 -0.66 22.09
CA LEU A 214 -11.48 -0.65 23.43
C LEU A 214 -12.00 -1.81 24.25
N LEU A 215 -11.11 -2.69 24.70
CA LEU A 215 -11.44 -3.65 25.76
C LEU A 215 -11.77 -2.86 27.05
N PRO A 216 -12.87 -3.18 27.74
CA PRO A 216 -13.19 -2.55 29.03
C PRO A 216 -11.99 -2.60 29.97
N HIS A 217 -11.74 -1.53 30.72
CA HIS A 217 -10.70 -1.61 31.74
C HIS A 217 -11.16 -2.54 32.86
N GLY A 218 -10.39 -3.60 33.07
CA GLY A 218 -10.53 -4.58 34.15
C GLY A 218 -9.19 -5.26 34.40
N ASN A 219 -9.04 -5.90 35.54
CA ASN A 219 -7.79 -6.55 35.98
C ASN A 219 -8.09 -7.77 36.85
N TRP A 220 -7.09 -8.45 37.41
CA TRP A 220 -7.34 -9.66 38.20
C TRP A 220 -8.05 -9.40 39.54
N SER A 221 -7.98 -8.18 40.06
CA SER A 221 -8.69 -7.79 41.29
C SER A 221 -10.09 -7.26 41.03
N ALA A 222 -10.32 -6.66 39.86
CA ALA A 222 -11.62 -6.23 39.38
C ALA A 222 -11.79 -6.69 37.93
N PRO A 223 -12.19 -7.96 37.70
CA PRO A 223 -12.29 -8.52 36.36
C PRO A 223 -13.29 -7.78 35.49
N PRO A 224 -13.06 -7.72 34.17
CA PRO A 224 -14.00 -7.08 33.26
C PRO A 224 -15.34 -7.85 33.20
N PRO A 225 -16.45 -7.17 32.86
CA PRO A 225 -17.76 -7.80 32.77
C PRO A 225 -17.77 -9.00 31.82
N GLY A 226 -18.39 -10.10 32.24
CA GLY A 226 -18.59 -11.27 31.37
C GLY A 226 -17.29 -11.97 30.96
N LEU A 227 -16.20 -11.83 31.74
CA LEU A 227 -14.95 -12.55 31.53
C LEU A 227 -15.21 -14.07 31.48
N ALA A 228 -14.95 -14.65 30.31
CA ALA A 228 -14.89 -16.07 30.04
C ALA A 228 -13.71 -16.31 29.10
N ALA A 229 -13.29 -17.57 28.92
CA ALA A 229 -11.96 -17.90 28.38
C ALA A 229 -11.54 -17.09 27.12
N THR A 230 -12.40 -16.90 26.13
CA THR A 230 -12.07 -16.19 24.87
C THR A 230 -13.16 -15.25 24.38
N ARG A 231 -14.10 -14.86 25.24
CA ARG A 231 -15.33 -14.18 24.82
C ARG A 231 -15.08 -12.86 24.09
N TYR A 232 -14.14 -12.05 24.56
CA TYR A 232 -13.76 -10.80 23.88
C TYR A 232 -12.92 -11.09 22.63
N GLY A 233 -12.06 -12.11 22.68
CA GLY A 233 -11.27 -12.57 21.54
C GLY A 233 -12.15 -13.00 20.37
N ASP A 234 -13.17 -13.81 20.63
CA ASP A 234 -14.12 -14.29 19.62
C ASP A 234 -14.95 -13.13 19.03
N TRP A 235 -15.36 -12.17 19.86
CA TRP A 235 -16.02 -10.94 19.41
C TRP A 235 -15.12 -10.15 18.44
N LEU A 236 -13.85 -9.95 18.81
CA LEU A 236 -12.87 -9.27 17.96
C LEU A 236 -12.59 -10.04 16.67
N CYS A 237 -12.50 -11.37 16.71
CA CYS A 237 -12.33 -12.22 15.52
C CYS A 237 -13.50 -12.05 14.53
N ALA A 238 -14.74 -11.98 15.02
CA ALA A 238 -15.91 -11.78 14.17
C ALA A 238 -15.89 -10.42 13.46
N VAL A 239 -15.56 -9.34 14.20
CA VAL A 239 -15.40 -8.01 13.60
C VAL A 239 -14.23 -7.97 12.64
N PHE A 240 -13.11 -8.63 12.97
CA PHE A 240 -11.95 -8.74 12.10
C PHE A 240 -12.30 -9.43 10.79
N ASP A 241 -13.03 -10.55 10.82
CA ASP A 241 -13.46 -11.25 9.61
C ASP A 241 -14.36 -10.38 8.73
N ARG A 242 -15.29 -9.64 9.34
CA ARG A 242 -16.17 -8.70 8.63
C ARG A 242 -15.38 -7.55 8.00
N TRP A 243 -14.42 -6.98 8.72
CA TRP A 243 -13.53 -5.93 8.23
C TRP A 243 -12.63 -6.45 7.10
N TRP A 244 -12.02 -7.62 7.31
CA TRP A 244 -11.08 -8.26 6.38
C TRP A 244 -11.72 -8.67 5.05
N ARG A 245 -12.91 -9.29 5.09
CA ARG A 245 -13.63 -9.75 3.87
C ARG A 245 -14.19 -8.63 3.03
N SER A 246 -14.48 -7.47 3.62
CA SER A 246 -15.19 -6.40 2.92
C SER A 246 -14.44 -5.84 1.71
N GLY A 247 -13.12 -6.04 1.62
CA GLY A 247 -12.24 -5.38 0.63
C GLY A 247 -12.23 -3.84 0.74
N GLN A 248 -13.07 -3.28 1.62
CA GLN A 248 -13.27 -1.88 1.89
C GLN A 248 -12.55 -1.57 3.20
N ARG A 249 -11.24 -1.39 3.12
CA ARG A 249 -10.42 -0.92 4.25
C ARG A 249 -10.58 0.60 4.48
N ASP A 250 -11.74 1.16 4.15
CA ASP A 250 -12.01 2.61 4.19
C ASP A 250 -12.03 3.16 5.61
N VAL A 251 -12.26 2.27 6.58
CA VAL A 251 -12.22 2.57 8.00
C VAL A 251 -11.05 1.82 8.63
N ARG A 252 -10.11 2.58 9.18
CA ARG A 252 -8.98 2.02 9.94
C ARG A 252 -9.47 1.49 11.27
N VAL A 253 -9.17 0.23 11.59
CA VAL A 253 -9.43 -0.33 12.93
C VAL A 253 -8.09 -0.49 13.63
N ARG A 254 -7.79 0.40 14.57
CA ARG A 254 -6.45 0.56 15.15
C ARG A 254 -5.87 -0.75 15.70
N LEU A 255 -6.66 -1.47 16.50
CA LEU A 255 -6.27 -2.75 17.09
C LEU A 255 -5.90 -3.80 16.02
N PHE A 256 -6.60 -3.81 14.88
CA PHE A 256 -6.36 -4.78 13.81
C PHE A 256 -5.09 -4.44 13.03
N GLU A 257 -4.92 -3.16 12.67
CA GLU A 257 -3.70 -2.70 11.99
C GLU A 257 -2.47 -2.93 12.86
N GLU A 258 -2.54 -2.69 14.17
CA GLU A 258 -1.45 -2.93 15.12
C GLU A 258 -1.12 -4.41 15.26
N CYS A 259 -2.13 -5.27 15.37
CA CYS A 259 -1.92 -6.71 15.39
C CYS A 259 -1.25 -7.20 14.09
N ILE A 260 -1.70 -6.72 12.93
CA ILE A 260 -1.09 -7.09 11.65
C ILE A 260 0.35 -6.54 11.54
N ALA A 261 0.59 -5.30 11.96
CA ALA A 261 1.92 -4.69 11.96
C ALA A 261 2.92 -5.53 12.77
N LEU A 262 2.54 -5.92 13.97
CA LEU A 262 3.38 -6.71 14.87
C LEU A 262 3.61 -8.12 14.33
N LEU A 263 2.58 -8.77 13.76
CA LEU A 263 2.75 -10.06 13.07
C LEU A 263 3.71 -9.95 11.88
N LEU A 264 3.80 -8.77 11.26
CA LEU A 264 4.74 -8.44 10.20
C LEU A 264 6.12 -7.98 10.67
N GLY A 265 6.38 -7.97 11.98
CA GLY A 265 7.64 -7.51 12.55
C GLY A 265 7.83 -5.98 12.50
N LEU A 266 6.75 -5.22 12.28
CA LEU A 266 6.75 -3.77 12.35
C LEU A 266 6.41 -3.31 13.78
N PRO A 267 6.92 -2.14 14.22
CA PRO A 267 6.64 -1.64 15.57
C PRO A 267 5.16 -1.26 15.73
N ALA A 268 4.63 -1.48 16.93
CA ALA A 268 3.31 -0.98 17.34
C ALA A 268 3.31 0.54 17.56
N ALA A 269 2.10 1.12 17.60
CA ALA A 269 1.86 2.54 17.88
C ALA A 269 1.05 2.78 19.18
N THR A 270 0.79 1.74 19.99
CA THR A 270 0.08 1.83 21.29
C THR A 270 0.76 1.00 22.37
N GLU A 271 0.27 1.14 23.60
CA GLU A 271 0.51 0.20 24.71
C GLU A 271 -0.37 -1.05 24.69
N SER A 272 -1.40 -1.10 23.83
CA SER A 272 -2.40 -2.17 23.90
C SER A 272 -1.82 -3.51 23.44
N LEU A 273 -0.91 -3.47 22.47
CA LEU A 273 -0.20 -4.61 21.90
C LEU A 273 1.28 -4.25 21.67
N GLY A 274 2.15 -5.27 21.69
CA GLY A 274 3.58 -5.14 21.41
C GLY A 274 4.43 -4.63 22.59
N LEU A 275 5.75 -4.62 22.37
CA LEU A 275 6.76 -4.28 23.38
C LEU A 275 7.30 -2.84 23.26
N ALA A 276 6.76 -2.04 22.35
CA ALA A 276 7.22 -0.67 22.13
C ALA A 276 7.05 0.16 23.41
N PRO A 277 8.02 1.03 23.74
CA PRO A 277 7.95 1.82 24.96
C PRO A 277 6.79 2.79 24.89
N PHE A 278 6.01 2.85 25.97
CA PHE A 278 4.90 3.79 26.06
C PHE A 278 5.38 5.24 26.25
N ASP A 279 4.82 6.17 25.48
CA ASP A 279 5.29 7.54 25.35
C ASP A 279 4.21 8.61 25.60
N ALA A 280 3.18 8.32 26.41
CA ALA A 280 2.20 9.32 26.85
C ALA A 280 2.29 9.71 28.34
N VAL A 281 1.89 10.95 28.63
CA VAL A 281 1.78 11.51 29.98
C VAL A 281 0.47 12.29 30.12
N VAL A 282 -0.09 12.32 31.33
CA VAL A 282 -1.32 13.05 31.64
C VAL A 282 -0.99 14.30 32.45
N VAL A 283 -1.64 15.42 32.13
CA VAL A 283 -1.69 16.61 32.98
C VAL A 283 -3.11 16.82 33.46
N GLU A 284 -3.30 16.79 34.77
CA GLU A 284 -4.59 16.95 35.44
C GLU A 284 -5.03 18.40 35.58
N THR A 285 -6.28 18.62 36.01
CA THR A 285 -6.87 19.98 36.07
C THR A 285 -6.21 20.93 37.07
N ASP A 286 -5.51 20.40 38.07
CA ASP A 286 -4.69 21.15 39.03
C ASP A 286 -3.23 21.33 38.57
N GLY A 287 -2.84 20.75 37.44
CA GLY A 287 -1.47 20.76 36.93
C GLY A 287 -0.61 19.61 37.43
N SER A 288 -1.16 18.64 38.16
CA SER A 288 -0.45 17.41 38.50
C SER A 288 -0.05 16.66 37.22
N ILE A 289 1.18 16.15 37.19
CA ILE A 289 1.68 15.30 36.12
C ILE A 289 1.44 13.85 36.55
N GLU A 290 0.60 13.13 35.84
CA GLU A 290 0.27 11.74 36.15
C GLU A 290 0.76 10.78 35.07
N GLN A 291 0.84 9.51 35.44
CA GLN A 291 0.82 8.41 34.46
C GLN A 291 -0.54 8.38 33.74
N VAL A 292 -0.78 7.38 32.90
CA VAL A 292 -2.06 7.29 32.16
C VAL A 292 -3.25 7.02 33.07
N ASP A 293 -4.40 7.59 32.72
CA ASP A 293 -5.64 7.44 33.49
C ASP A 293 -6.11 6.00 33.61
N SER A 294 -5.85 5.13 32.64
CA SER A 294 -6.25 3.72 32.71
C SER A 294 -5.74 3.01 33.96
N LEU A 295 -4.64 3.49 34.58
CA LEU A 295 -4.14 2.96 35.85
C LEU A 295 -5.10 3.19 37.02
N LYS A 296 -5.96 4.22 36.96
CA LYS A 296 -7.02 4.48 37.95
C LYS A 296 -8.03 3.34 38.06
N SER A 297 -8.07 2.42 37.10
CA SER A 297 -8.84 1.17 37.20
C SER A 297 -8.22 0.12 38.14
N ALA A 298 -6.97 0.30 38.57
CA ALA A 298 -6.25 -0.68 39.39
C ALA A 298 -6.50 -0.48 40.89
N TYR A 299 -6.24 0.71 41.41
CA TYR A 299 -6.39 1.08 42.82
C TYR A 299 -6.32 2.61 43.01
N GLU A 300 -6.69 3.09 44.20
CA GLU A 300 -6.64 4.51 44.57
C GLU A 300 -5.23 5.11 44.46
N GLY A 301 -5.08 6.19 43.69
CA GLY A 301 -3.80 6.88 43.48
C GLY A 301 -2.85 6.18 42.52
N ALA A 302 -3.28 5.15 41.78
CA ALA A 302 -2.40 4.33 40.93
C ALA A 302 -1.69 5.12 39.82
N ALA A 303 -2.27 6.23 39.36
CA ALA A 303 -1.67 7.08 38.33
C ALA A 303 -0.74 8.17 38.88
N ALA A 304 -0.76 8.43 40.20
CA ALA A 304 -0.04 9.53 40.80
C ALA A 304 1.49 9.38 40.66
N THR A 305 2.17 10.49 40.38
CA THR A 305 3.65 10.57 40.39
C THR A 305 4.19 11.47 41.50
N GLY A 306 3.34 12.29 42.10
CA GLY A 306 3.75 13.36 43.04
C GLY A 306 4.37 14.59 42.37
N LEU A 307 4.33 14.68 41.03
CA LEU A 307 4.90 15.80 40.26
C LEU A 307 3.81 16.77 39.77
N ASP A 308 4.21 17.99 39.44
CA ASP A 308 3.35 19.06 38.93
C ASP A 308 4.09 19.97 37.93
N VAL A 309 3.34 20.59 37.01
CA VAL A 309 3.90 21.41 35.92
C VAL A 309 4.54 22.73 36.39
N PHE A 310 4.30 23.16 37.62
CA PHE A 310 4.89 24.39 38.16
C PHE A 310 6.32 24.15 38.62
N ARG A 311 6.57 23.00 39.25
CA ARG A 311 7.85 22.66 39.89
C ARG A 311 8.71 21.70 39.07
N HIS A 312 8.10 20.89 38.21
CA HIS A 312 8.78 19.76 37.56
C HIS A 312 8.66 19.82 36.03
N GLY A 313 9.61 19.21 35.34
CA GLY A 313 9.56 18.96 33.89
C GLY A 313 9.02 17.58 33.56
N PHE A 314 8.69 17.34 32.29
CA PHE A 314 8.27 16.01 31.84
C PHE A 314 9.41 14.97 31.92
N ASP A 315 10.67 15.41 31.87
CA ASP A 315 11.82 14.52 32.08
C ASP A 315 11.94 14.01 33.52
N ASP A 316 11.38 14.72 34.50
CA ASP A 316 11.26 14.20 35.86
C ASP A 316 10.27 13.03 35.90
N ALA A 317 9.15 13.15 35.17
CA ALA A 317 8.17 12.08 35.05
C ALA A 317 8.72 10.86 34.29
N LEU A 318 9.62 11.04 33.29
CA LEU A 318 10.31 9.91 32.65
C LEU A 318 11.16 9.10 33.62
N ARG A 319 11.70 9.74 34.67
CA ARG A 319 12.49 9.10 35.71
C ARG A 319 11.64 8.44 36.80
N HIS A 320 10.32 8.65 36.80
CA HIS A 320 9.43 8.03 37.77
C HIS A 320 9.42 6.49 37.61
N PRO A 321 9.57 5.70 38.70
CA PRO A 321 9.64 4.24 38.62
C PRO A 321 8.45 3.58 37.90
N GLY A 322 7.23 4.11 38.10
CA GLY A 322 6.04 3.61 37.41
C GLY A 322 6.07 3.82 35.89
N VAL A 323 6.63 4.95 35.44
CA VAL A 323 6.81 5.23 33.99
C VAL A 323 7.91 4.35 33.42
N ALA A 324 9.06 4.27 34.11
CA ALA A 324 10.18 3.43 33.70
C ALA A 324 9.78 1.94 33.57
N ALA A 325 8.94 1.44 34.49
CA ALA A 325 8.43 0.06 34.43
C ALA A 325 7.62 -0.23 33.16
N ARG A 326 6.93 0.77 32.60
CA ARG A 326 6.13 0.64 31.36
C ARG A 326 7.00 0.71 30.11
N GLN A 327 8.17 1.34 30.19
CA GLN A 327 9.14 1.41 29.09
C GLN A 327 10.17 0.27 29.12
N ALA A 328 10.20 -0.56 30.18
CA ALA A 328 11.17 -1.64 30.34
C ALA A 328 10.91 -2.87 29.45
N GLY A 329 9.85 -2.87 28.64
CA GLY A 329 9.51 -3.94 27.70
C GLY A 329 9.38 -5.30 28.39
N ALA A 330 9.97 -6.34 27.77
CA ALA A 330 9.87 -7.72 28.25
C ALA A 330 10.41 -7.93 29.69
N ALA A 331 11.31 -7.07 30.16
CA ALA A 331 11.89 -7.18 31.50
C ALA A 331 10.88 -6.91 32.62
N ALA A 332 9.80 -6.16 32.34
CA ALA A 332 8.74 -5.86 33.31
C ALA A 332 7.56 -6.85 33.27
N LEU A 333 7.72 -8.00 32.60
CA LEU A 333 6.66 -8.99 32.43
C LEU A 333 6.87 -10.23 33.29
N SER A 334 5.75 -10.94 33.55
CA SER A 334 5.74 -12.20 34.29
C SER A 334 6.62 -13.27 33.61
N ALA A 335 7.05 -14.29 34.36
CA ALA A 335 7.76 -15.44 33.79
C ALA A 335 6.94 -16.14 32.69
N GLN A 336 5.62 -16.24 32.88
CA GLN A 336 4.70 -16.81 31.89
C GLN A 336 4.69 -16.00 30.58
N CYS A 337 4.65 -14.67 30.65
CA CYS A 337 4.69 -13.82 29.45
C CYS A 337 6.04 -13.94 28.73
N ARG A 338 7.15 -13.96 29.49
CA ARG A 338 8.51 -14.10 28.91
C ARG A 338 8.74 -15.42 28.20
N ALA A 339 8.00 -16.47 28.57
CA ALA A 339 8.03 -17.77 27.91
C ALA A 339 6.99 -17.93 26.77
N CYS A 340 6.15 -16.92 26.53
CA CYS A 340 5.04 -17.02 25.58
C CYS A 340 5.52 -16.75 24.13
N PRO A 341 5.17 -17.60 23.15
CA PRO A 341 5.58 -17.39 21.75
C PRO A 341 4.90 -16.17 21.08
N LEU A 342 3.80 -15.66 21.65
CA LEU A 342 3.13 -14.46 21.13
C LEU A 342 3.63 -13.17 21.77
N LEU A 343 4.69 -13.22 22.58
CA LEU A 343 5.13 -12.08 23.40
C LEU A 343 5.39 -10.83 22.57
N ASP A 344 6.09 -10.95 21.45
CA ASP A 344 6.46 -9.82 20.60
C ASP A 344 5.25 -9.13 19.96
N VAL A 345 4.11 -9.84 19.87
CA VAL A 345 2.84 -9.31 19.36
C VAL A 345 1.93 -8.84 20.50
N CYS A 346 1.73 -9.63 21.55
CA CYS A 346 0.79 -9.26 22.60
C CYS A 346 1.36 -8.23 23.58
N GLY A 347 2.69 -8.18 23.77
CA GLY A 347 3.34 -7.27 24.73
C GLY A 347 3.03 -7.53 26.21
N GLY A 348 2.33 -8.63 26.52
CA GLY A 348 1.71 -8.85 27.83
C GLY A 348 0.33 -8.21 28.00
N GLY A 349 -0.19 -7.53 26.96
CA GLY A 349 -1.42 -6.74 26.98
C GLY A 349 -1.26 -5.42 27.74
N HIS A 350 -2.33 -4.61 27.73
CA HIS A 350 -2.34 -3.30 28.38
C HIS A 350 -1.91 -3.37 29.85
N TYR A 351 -1.03 -2.45 30.30
CA TYR A 351 -0.43 -2.47 31.63
C TYR A 351 -1.44 -2.60 32.79
N ALA A 352 -2.50 -1.78 32.79
CA ALA A 352 -3.53 -1.79 33.83
C ALA A 352 -4.26 -3.15 33.96
N HIS A 353 -4.37 -3.92 32.86
CA HIS A 353 -5.04 -5.21 32.84
C HIS A 353 -4.28 -6.33 33.54
N ARG A 354 -3.03 -6.07 33.95
CA ARG A 354 -2.15 -7.02 34.64
C ARG A 354 -2.19 -6.91 36.16
N TYR A 355 -2.88 -5.90 36.69
CA TYR A 355 -2.89 -5.65 38.12
C TYR A 355 -3.57 -6.79 38.89
N ARG A 356 -2.96 -7.18 40.00
CA ARG A 356 -3.55 -8.04 41.04
C ARG A 356 -3.11 -7.50 42.41
N ALA A 357 -4.07 -7.20 43.27
CA ALA A 357 -3.85 -6.79 44.65
C ALA A 357 -2.92 -7.80 45.35
N GLY A 358 -1.91 -7.29 46.07
CA GLY A 358 -0.87 -8.09 46.71
C GLY A 358 0.26 -8.59 45.80
N HIS A 359 0.09 -8.56 44.47
CA HIS A 359 1.07 -9.07 43.50
C HIS A 359 1.52 -8.04 42.44
N GLY A 360 0.91 -6.85 42.40
CA GLY A 360 1.29 -5.77 41.48
C GLY A 360 0.94 -6.07 40.02
N PHE A 361 1.77 -5.59 39.08
CA PHE A 361 1.53 -5.65 37.63
C PHE A 361 2.32 -6.75 36.89
N ALA A 362 3.09 -7.55 37.61
CA ALA A 362 3.93 -8.62 37.05
C ALA A 362 3.12 -9.91 36.78
N ASN A 363 1.91 -9.78 36.24
CA ASN A 363 1.03 -10.89 35.86
C ASN A 363 0.74 -10.83 34.35
N PRO A 364 0.29 -11.92 33.72
CA PRO A 364 -0.36 -11.83 32.41
C PRO A 364 -1.56 -10.88 32.45
N SER A 365 -1.92 -10.28 31.31
CA SER A 365 -3.19 -9.54 31.21
C SER A 365 -4.37 -10.44 31.58
N VAL A 366 -5.40 -9.89 32.21
CA VAL A 366 -6.69 -10.58 32.44
C VAL A 366 -7.33 -11.03 31.11
N TYR A 367 -6.97 -10.39 29.99
CA TYR A 367 -7.38 -10.75 28.62
C TYR A 367 -6.39 -11.69 27.90
N CYS A 368 -5.48 -12.35 28.61
CA CYS A 368 -4.42 -13.13 27.95
C CYS A 368 -4.95 -14.18 26.96
N ALA A 369 -6.01 -14.90 27.32
CA ALA A 369 -6.61 -15.91 26.45
C ALA A 369 -7.37 -15.29 25.25
N ASP A 370 -8.09 -14.18 25.47
CA ASP A 370 -8.73 -13.41 24.39
C ASP A 370 -7.73 -12.89 23.36
N LEU A 371 -6.62 -12.28 23.83
CA LEU A 371 -5.57 -11.77 22.97
C LEU A 371 -4.89 -12.90 22.18
N GLN A 372 -4.63 -14.06 22.81
CA GLN A 372 -4.09 -15.22 22.10
C GLN A 372 -5.04 -15.70 21.00
N ARG A 373 -6.35 -15.78 21.28
CA ARG A 373 -7.37 -16.17 20.31
C ARG A 373 -7.41 -15.21 19.12
N PHE A 374 -7.46 -13.90 19.39
CA PHE A 374 -7.49 -12.87 18.37
C PHE A 374 -6.22 -12.85 17.52
N ILE A 375 -5.03 -12.84 18.14
CA ILE A 375 -3.75 -12.78 17.42
C ILE A 375 -3.56 -13.98 16.50
N ARG A 376 -3.88 -15.21 16.98
CA ARG A 376 -3.77 -16.42 16.15
C ARG A 376 -4.74 -16.40 14.98
N HIS A 377 -5.97 -15.92 15.20
CA HIS A 377 -6.97 -15.77 14.14
C HIS A 377 -6.51 -14.79 13.05
N VAL A 378 -5.96 -13.64 13.45
CA VAL A 378 -5.39 -12.67 12.49
C VAL A 378 -4.22 -13.29 11.73
N HIS A 379 -3.31 -13.97 12.42
CA HIS A 379 -2.19 -14.67 11.79
C HIS A 379 -2.66 -15.70 10.75
N GLU A 380 -3.62 -16.57 11.10
CA GLU A 380 -4.22 -17.55 10.19
C GLU A 380 -4.80 -16.85 8.95
N ARG A 381 -5.58 -15.77 9.11
CA ARG A 381 -6.15 -15.01 8.00
C ARG A 381 -5.08 -14.39 7.08
N LEU A 382 -3.98 -13.90 7.65
CA LEU A 382 -2.85 -13.39 6.87
C LEU A 382 -2.17 -14.52 6.08
N THR A 383 -1.93 -15.67 6.71
CA THR A 383 -1.33 -16.81 6.01
C THR A 383 -2.21 -17.30 4.86
N THR A 384 -3.53 -17.45 5.06
CA THR A 384 -4.47 -17.80 3.98
C THR A 384 -4.48 -16.76 2.86
N ALA A 385 -4.41 -15.45 3.18
CA ALA A 385 -4.39 -14.41 2.17
C ALA A 385 -3.10 -14.38 1.32
N THR A 386 -2.00 -14.98 1.82
CA THR A 386 -0.77 -15.18 1.04
C THR A 386 -0.81 -16.45 0.19
N GLN A 387 -1.78 -17.35 0.42
CA GLN A 387 -1.95 -18.53 -0.40
C GLN A 387 -2.52 -18.13 -1.77
N PRO A 388 -2.12 -18.83 -2.85
CA PRO A 388 -2.65 -18.54 -4.17
C PRO A 388 -4.16 -18.79 -4.19
N THR A 389 -4.96 -17.76 -4.50
CA THR A 389 -6.25 -18.01 -5.14
C THR A 389 -5.97 -18.75 -6.46
N PRO A 390 -6.70 -19.83 -6.81
CA PRO A 390 -6.54 -20.49 -8.09
C PRO A 390 -6.67 -19.45 -9.20
N ALA A 391 -5.59 -19.21 -9.94
CA ALA A 391 -5.61 -18.26 -11.04
C ALA A 391 -6.54 -18.81 -12.15
N PRO A 392 -7.57 -18.07 -12.59
CA PRO A 392 -8.16 -18.30 -13.89
C PRO A 392 -7.07 -18.13 -14.98
N PRO A 393 -7.23 -18.73 -16.16
CA PRO A 393 -6.18 -18.73 -17.19
C PRO A 393 -5.76 -17.30 -17.62
N GLU A 394 -4.51 -16.94 -17.30
CA GLU A 394 -3.86 -15.68 -17.71
C GLU A 394 -3.55 -15.68 -19.23
N ALA A 395 -3.50 -14.48 -19.81
CA ALA A 395 -3.45 -14.24 -21.26
C ALA A 395 -2.03 -14.25 -21.83
N VAL A 396 -1.81 -14.93 -22.97
CA VAL A 396 -0.52 -15.00 -23.69
C VAL A 396 -0.60 -14.31 -25.07
N HIS A 397 -0.07 -13.10 -25.25
CA HIS A 397 -0.32 -12.33 -26.48
C HIS A 397 0.24 -13.04 -27.74
N VAL A 398 -0.62 -13.35 -28.72
CA VAL A 398 -0.21 -13.69 -30.09
C VAL A 398 0.05 -12.36 -30.82
N PRO A 399 1.10 -12.20 -31.64
CA PRO A 399 1.33 -10.95 -32.36
C PRO A 399 0.11 -10.59 -33.20
N SER A 400 -0.41 -9.36 -33.07
CA SER A 400 -1.04 -8.74 -34.23
C SER A 400 0.07 -8.42 -35.21
N GLU A 401 -0.07 -8.84 -36.46
CA GLU A 401 0.87 -8.60 -37.56
C GLU A 401 1.58 -7.24 -37.41
N ALA A 402 2.87 -7.30 -37.11
CA ALA A 402 3.76 -6.16 -37.25
C ALA A 402 3.87 -5.86 -38.75
N GLY A 403 3.58 -4.61 -39.10
CA GLY A 403 3.54 -4.01 -40.44
C GLY A 403 4.14 -4.80 -41.59
N GLU A 404 3.36 -4.92 -42.66
CA GLU A 404 3.92 -5.14 -44.00
C GLU A 404 5.02 -4.10 -44.26
N PRO A 405 6.21 -4.52 -44.74
CA PRO A 405 7.19 -3.56 -45.23
C PRO A 405 6.63 -2.84 -46.45
N MET A 406 6.78 -1.51 -46.46
CA MET A 406 6.50 -0.67 -47.62
C MET A 406 7.32 -1.14 -48.83
N HIS A 407 6.67 -1.79 -49.80
CA HIS A 407 7.20 -1.86 -51.15
C HIS A 407 6.89 -0.56 -51.88
N SER A 408 7.94 0.21 -52.18
CA SER A 408 7.87 1.33 -53.10
C SER A 408 7.96 0.81 -54.54
N GLU A 409 6.84 0.69 -55.23
CA GLU A 409 6.83 0.62 -56.69
C GLU A 409 6.35 1.97 -57.23
N GLY A 410 7.26 2.69 -57.90
CA GLY A 410 6.92 3.87 -58.69
C GLY A 410 6.31 3.47 -60.04
N PRO A 411 5.38 4.24 -60.60
CA PRO A 411 4.83 3.91 -61.91
C PRO A 411 5.75 4.47 -63.00
N ASN A 412 6.38 3.59 -63.77
CA ASN A 412 6.82 3.92 -65.13
C ASN A 412 5.64 3.64 -66.06
N GLY A 413 5.25 4.65 -66.84
CA GLY A 413 4.06 4.61 -67.67
C GLY A 413 4.22 3.83 -68.97
N SER A 414 3.07 3.49 -69.55
CA SER A 414 2.86 3.40 -71.00
C SER A 414 1.36 3.32 -71.30
N GLU A 415 0.88 4.37 -71.97
CA GLU A 415 -0.02 4.37 -73.13
C GLU A 415 -1.47 3.81 -73.03
N GLU A 416 -2.40 4.75 -73.24
CA GLU A 416 -3.77 4.75 -73.80
C GLU A 416 -4.13 3.68 -74.88
N PRO A 417 -5.37 3.62 -75.47
CA PRO A 417 -6.59 4.44 -75.28
C PRO A 417 -7.93 3.64 -75.25
N MET A 418 -9.04 4.35 -74.98
CA MET A 418 -10.30 4.39 -75.77
C MET A 418 -11.58 4.44 -74.94
N GLY A 419 -12.52 5.28 -75.38
CA GLY A 419 -13.95 4.93 -75.35
C GLY A 419 -14.88 5.89 -74.62
N SER A 420 -15.31 6.93 -75.33
CA SER A 420 -16.49 7.75 -75.07
C SER A 420 -17.80 6.94 -74.99
N GLU A 421 -18.74 7.35 -74.13
CA GLU A 421 -20.11 7.77 -74.53
C GLU A 421 -20.97 8.15 -73.30
N GLU A 422 -21.51 9.37 -73.36
CA GLU A 422 -22.64 9.98 -72.63
C GLU A 422 -24.00 9.40 -73.11
N PRO A 423 -25.22 9.91 -72.75
CA PRO A 423 -25.67 10.79 -71.64
C PRO A 423 -27.00 10.31 -70.98
N MET A 424 -27.56 11.07 -70.03
CA MET A 424 -28.88 11.77 -70.13
C MET A 424 -29.62 11.92 -68.78
N GLU A 425 -30.12 13.14 -68.56
CA GLU A 425 -30.91 13.69 -67.45
C GLU A 425 -32.31 13.06 -67.31
N PHE A 426 -33.00 13.28 -66.17
CA PHE A 426 -34.36 13.85 -66.13
C PHE A 426 -34.82 14.18 -64.69
N GLU A 427 -35.87 15.00 -64.65
CA GLU A 427 -36.21 16.08 -63.72
C GLU A 427 -37.43 15.77 -62.81
N GLU A 428 -37.72 16.69 -61.88
CA GLU A 428 -39.04 17.04 -61.28
C GLU A 428 -39.75 16.06 -60.30
N SER A 429 -40.62 16.46 -59.36
CA SER A 429 -40.98 17.71 -58.65
C SER A 429 -42.07 17.40 -57.58
N LYS A 430 -42.34 18.37 -56.69
CA LYS A 430 -43.58 18.68 -55.91
C LYS A 430 -43.72 18.26 -54.43
N GLY A 431 -43.91 19.29 -53.58
CA GLY A 431 -44.46 19.30 -52.20
C GLY A 431 -45.99 19.11 -52.15
N PRO A 432 -46.78 19.65 -51.18
CA PRO A 432 -46.57 20.74 -50.19
C PRO A 432 -46.88 20.30 -48.72
N GLY A 433 -46.97 21.07 -47.61
CA GLY A 433 -46.85 22.48 -47.22
C GLY A 433 -47.46 22.70 -45.80
N GLU A 434 -47.01 23.76 -45.11
CA GLU A 434 -47.67 24.63 -44.07
C GLU A 434 -48.26 24.05 -42.73
N PHE A 435 -48.37 24.73 -41.56
CA PHE A 435 -48.49 26.17 -41.18
C PHE A 435 -48.18 26.43 -39.66
N MET A 436 -47.89 27.71 -39.34
CA MET A 436 -48.23 28.54 -38.15
C MET A 436 -47.30 28.75 -36.92
N GLU A 437 -46.84 30.01 -36.81
CA GLU A 437 -46.40 30.84 -35.65
C GLU A 437 -47.59 31.29 -34.74
N PRO A 438 -47.48 32.04 -33.59
CA PRO A 438 -46.56 33.19 -33.32
C PRO A 438 -46.12 33.45 -31.84
N GLY A 439 -45.27 34.49 -31.63
CA GLY A 439 -45.46 35.45 -30.51
C GLY A 439 -44.26 35.83 -29.60
N GLU A 440 -43.62 36.96 -29.90
CA GLU A 440 -42.75 37.79 -29.01
C GLU A 440 -43.61 38.88 -28.29
N PRO A 441 -43.19 39.59 -27.20
CA PRO A 441 -42.27 40.74 -27.35
C PRO A 441 -41.43 41.25 -26.12
N LYS A 442 -40.25 41.85 -26.41
CA LYS A 442 -39.66 43.20 -26.07
C LYS A 442 -39.79 43.85 -24.66
N VAL A 443 -38.93 44.74 -24.11
CA VAL A 443 -37.55 45.32 -24.29
C VAL A 443 -37.38 46.52 -23.29
N LEU A 444 -36.12 46.96 -23.01
CA LEU A 444 -35.61 48.33 -22.63
C LEU A 444 -35.58 48.85 -21.16
N MET A 445 -34.38 49.15 -20.61
CA MET A 445 -33.81 50.53 -20.45
C MET A 445 -32.58 50.60 -19.51
N ALA A 446 -31.54 51.33 -19.94
CA ALA A 446 -30.52 52.04 -19.14
C ALA A 446 -30.84 53.57 -19.22
N PRO A 447 -30.08 54.57 -18.69
CA PRO A 447 -28.73 54.59 -18.06
C PRO A 447 -28.56 55.62 -16.88
N LYS A 448 -27.33 55.77 -16.33
CA LYS A 448 -26.65 57.09 -16.10
C LYS A 448 -25.24 56.96 -15.49
N ALA A 449 -24.37 57.88 -15.89
CA ALA A 449 -22.94 57.99 -15.61
C ALA A 449 -22.60 59.17 -14.66
N SER A 450 -21.39 59.17 -14.07
CA SER A 450 -20.67 60.32 -13.50
C SER A 450 -19.23 59.87 -13.14
N MET A 451 -18.22 60.18 -13.96
CA MET A 451 -17.23 61.28 -13.86
C MET A 451 -16.05 61.08 -12.88
N ALA A 452 -14.84 61.26 -13.43
CA ALA A 452 -13.50 60.96 -12.91
C ALA A 452 -12.92 62.06 -11.98
N PRO A 453 -11.68 61.94 -11.47
CA PRO A 453 -10.51 62.31 -12.28
C PRO A 453 -9.26 61.40 -12.15
N LYS A 454 -8.40 61.47 -13.17
CA LYS A 454 -7.07 60.86 -13.26
C LYS A 454 -6.05 61.65 -12.42
N VAL A 455 -5.20 60.94 -11.68
CA VAL A 455 -3.83 61.36 -11.37
C VAL A 455 -2.91 60.15 -11.54
N SER A 456 -1.92 60.30 -12.41
CA SER A 456 -0.85 59.35 -12.69
C SER A 456 0.33 59.56 -11.74
N MET A 457 0.75 58.52 -11.03
CA MET A 457 2.15 58.31 -10.61
C MET A 457 2.38 56.80 -10.44
N GLU A 458 3.39 56.26 -11.12
CA GLU A 458 3.89 54.91 -10.88
C GLU A 458 4.46 54.80 -9.46
N PRO A 459 4.25 53.66 -8.79
CA PRO A 459 5.42 52.93 -8.32
C PRO A 459 5.30 51.40 -8.50
N LYS A 460 6.43 50.80 -8.91
CA LYS A 460 6.90 49.43 -8.67
C LYS A 460 5.85 48.41 -8.17
N ALA A 461 5.58 47.41 -9.01
CA ALA A 461 4.90 46.18 -8.64
C ALA A 461 5.52 45.55 -7.37
N PRO A 462 4.72 45.22 -6.33
CA PRO A 462 5.16 44.32 -5.28
C PRO A 462 5.16 42.89 -5.84
N MET A 463 6.25 42.16 -5.58
CA MET A 463 6.37 40.72 -5.83
C MET A 463 5.15 39.98 -5.29
N GLU A 464 4.53 39.16 -6.13
CA GLU A 464 3.59 38.13 -5.69
C GLU A 464 4.27 37.28 -4.59
N PRO A 465 3.60 37.01 -3.45
CA PRO A 465 4.11 36.05 -2.50
C PRO A 465 4.06 34.67 -3.15
N LYS A 466 5.25 34.12 -3.44
CA LYS A 466 5.41 32.69 -3.74
C LYS A 466 4.67 31.89 -2.67
N GLU A 467 3.73 31.05 -3.10
CA GLU A 467 3.18 29.98 -2.27
C GLU A 467 4.32 29.26 -1.54
N PRO A 468 4.25 29.11 -0.19
CA PRO A 468 5.23 28.33 0.52
C PRO A 468 5.04 26.87 0.11
N LYS A 469 5.99 26.32 -0.66
CA LYS A 469 6.13 24.88 -0.87
C LYS A 469 6.20 24.22 0.51
N GLU A 470 5.21 23.39 0.80
CA GLU A 470 5.20 22.50 1.96
C GLU A 470 6.51 21.67 1.97
N PRO A 471 7.25 21.65 3.08
CA PRO A 471 8.40 20.78 3.20
C PRO A 471 7.91 19.34 3.46
N GLU A 472 8.15 18.45 2.49
CA GLU A 472 7.94 17.01 2.63
C GLU A 472 8.74 16.45 3.83
N MET A 473 8.01 15.74 4.70
CA MET A 473 8.49 15.19 5.97
C MET A 473 9.36 13.93 5.82
N PRO A 474 10.27 13.63 6.76
CA PRO A 474 10.73 12.27 7.04
C PRO A 474 9.71 11.53 7.92
N ALA A 475 8.95 10.59 7.35
CA ALA A 475 7.98 9.80 8.11
C ALA A 475 8.64 8.60 8.83
N LYS A 476 8.58 8.57 10.17
CA LYS A 476 8.69 7.31 10.92
C LYS A 476 7.48 6.43 10.55
N ARG A 477 7.72 5.15 10.24
CA ARG A 477 6.71 4.18 9.80
C ARG A 477 5.63 3.98 10.88
N SER A 478 4.55 4.76 10.84
CA SER A 478 3.36 4.58 11.67
C SER A 478 2.56 3.38 11.20
N VAL A 479 1.95 2.60 12.09
CA VAL A 479 1.07 1.45 11.76
C VAL A 479 -0.04 1.78 10.73
N SER A 480 -0.50 3.04 10.69
CA SER A 480 -1.37 3.62 9.65
C SER A 480 -0.87 3.42 8.20
N MET A 481 0.34 2.93 8.03
CA MET A 481 1.04 2.74 6.75
C MET A 481 0.84 1.37 6.11
N LEU A 482 0.20 0.40 6.77
CA LEU A 482 0.10 -0.96 6.23
C LEU A 482 -1.04 -1.13 5.22
N PHE A 483 -2.14 -0.42 5.42
CA PHE A 483 -3.31 -0.51 4.55
C PHE A 483 -3.94 0.86 4.34
N PRO A 484 -3.42 1.68 3.41
CA PRO A 484 -4.08 2.93 3.09
C PRO A 484 -5.49 2.64 2.55
N VAL A 485 -6.48 3.42 3.01
CA VAL A 485 -7.79 3.54 2.35
C VAL A 485 -7.52 3.84 0.87
N PHE A 486 -8.06 3.05 -0.06
CA PHE A 486 -7.90 3.32 -1.48
C PHE A 486 -8.89 4.41 -1.89
N PRO A 487 -8.47 5.66 -2.18
CA PRO A 487 -9.39 6.76 -2.37
C PRO A 487 -10.22 6.61 -3.65
N ASP A 488 -11.48 7.04 -3.64
CA ASP A 488 -12.32 7.08 -4.84
C ASP A 488 -11.66 7.90 -5.98
N ARG A 489 -10.89 8.94 -5.64
CA ARG A 489 -10.10 9.71 -6.62
C ARG A 489 -9.09 8.84 -7.35
N SER A 490 -8.38 7.97 -6.63
CA SER A 490 -7.36 7.07 -7.18
C SER A 490 -7.99 6.00 -8.05
N LEU A 491 -9.17 5.50 -7.67
CA LEU A 491 -9.94 4.57 -8.50
C LEU A 491 -10.37 5.22 -9.82
N ALA A 492 -10.79 6.49 -9.78
CA ALA A 492 -11.16 7.21 -10.98
C ALA A 492 -9.96 7.48 -11.90
N VAL A 493 -8.79 7.84 -11.34
CA VAL A 493 -7.54 8.03 -12.10
C VAL A 493 -7.14 6.74 -12.81
N LEU A 494 -7.12 5.61 -12.09
CA LEU A 494 -6.83 4.32 -12.70
C LEU A 494 -7.89 3.95 -13.75
N GLY A 495 -9.17 4.19 -13.49
CA GLY A 495 -10.25 3.95 -14.45
C GLY A 495 -10.12 4.76 -15.75
N ARG A 496 -9.35 5.85 -15.77
CA ARG A 496 -8.98 6.57 -17.01
C ARG A 496 -7.80 5.96 -17.76
N THR A 497 -7.28 4.82 -17.29
CA THR A 497 -6.02 4.20 -17.73
C THR A 497 -4.76 5.03 -17.40
N GLU A 498 -4.88 6.03 -16.54
CA GLU A 498 -3.79 6.93 -16.13
C GLU A 498 -3.19 6.50 -14.77
N GLY A 499 -2.22 7.27 -14.28
CA GLY A 499 -1.61 7.08 -12.97
C GLY A 499 -0.83 8.31 -12.52
N ASP A 500 -1.32 9.02 -11.51
CA ASP A 500 -0.56 10.05 -10.82
C ASP A 500 0.39 9.44 -9.77
N ALA A 501 1.39 10.21 -9.34
CA ALA A 501 2.42 9.73 -8.44
C ALA A 501 1.86 9.19 -7.10
N GLU A 502 0.81 9.83 -6.56
CA GLU A 502 0.18 9.40 -5.31
C GLU A 502 -0.52 8.05 -5.47
N THR A 503 -1.34 7.91 -6.51
CA THR A 503 -2.10 6.69 -6.82
C THR A 503 -1.17 5.53 -7.13
N LEU A 504 -0.11 5.77 -7.89
CA LEU A 504 0.89 4.74 -8.21
C LEU A 504 1.69 4.34 -6.96
N ALA A 505 2.02 5.29 -6.08
CA ALA A 505 2.68 4.98 -4.81
C ALA A 505 1.81 4.09 -3.89
N LEU A 506 0.48 4.23 -3.93
CA LEU A 506 -0.43 3.33 -3.22
C LEU A 506 -0.33 1.89 -3.73
N LEU A 507 -0.30 1.69 -5.05
CA LEU A 507 -0.15 0.35 -5.65
C LEU A 507 1.21 -0.27 -5.30
N VAL A 508 2.30 0.48 -5.45
CA VAL A 508 3.67 0.02 -5.12
C VAL A 508 3.74 -0.39 -3.66
N ARG A 509 3.21 0.43 -2.75
CA ARG A 509 3.22 0.17 -1.31
C ARG A 509 2.44 -1.07 -0.91
N ASP A 510 1.26 -1.29 -1.52
CA ASP A 510 0.49 -2.51 -1.27
C ASP A 510 1.27 -3.76 -1.71
N GLN A 511 1.89 -3.70 -2.89
CA GLN A 511 2.68 -4.81 -3.42
C GLN A 511 3.94 -5.07 -2.57
N ASP A 512 4.60 -4.02 -2.08
CA ASP A 512 5.68 -4.14 -1.10
C ASP A 512 5.20 -4.82 0.19
N THR A 513 4.04 -4.42 0.70
CA THR A 513 3.43 -4.99 1.91
C THR A 513 3.10 -6.47 1.72
N ARG A 514 2.49 -6.83 0.58
CA ARG A 514 2.22 -8.23 0.21
C ARG A 514 3.48 -9.04 0.06
N ARG A 515 4.55 -8.46 -0.49
CA ARG A 515 5.83 -9.14 -0.60
C ARG A 515 6.38 -9.49 0.77
N LEU A 516 6.35 -8.55 1.71
CA LEU A 516 6.78 -8.80 3.09
C LEU A 516 5.90 -9.81 3.82
N LEU A 517 4.58 -9.76 3.61
CA LEU A 517 3.64 -10.78 4.10
C LEU A 517 3.99 -12.17 3.57
N THR A 518 4.28 -12.28 2.27
CA THR A 518 4.63 -13.54 1.62
C THR A 518 5.95 -14.10 2.18
N LEU A 519 6.95 -13.23 2.38
CA LEU A 519 8.23 -13.62 2.99
C LEU A 519 8.05 -14.04 4.45
N ARG A 520 7.20 -13.35 5.21
CA ARG A 520 6.88 -13.73 6.59
C ARG A 520 6.20 -15.09 6.66
N ALA A 521 5.17 -15.31 5.83
CA ALA A 521 4.49 -16.59 5.72
C ALA A 521 5.46 -17.73 5.35
N LEU A 522 6.46 -17.45 4.49
CA LEU A 522 7.50 -18.42 4.13
C LEU A 522 8.34 -18.82 5.36
N LEU A 523 8.77 -17.86 6.18
CA LEU A 523 9.54 -18.14 7.39
C LEU A 523 8.72 -18.96 8.40
N ASP A 524 7.47 -18.55 8.65
CA ASP A 524 6.58 -19.25 9.58
C ASP A 524 6.30 -20.69 9.09
N ALA A 525 6.12 -20.89 7.78
CA ALA A 525 5.94 -22.22 7.18
C ALA A 525 7.18 -23.11 7.32
N VAL A 526 8.39 -22.55 7.17
CA VAL A 526 9.66 -23.27 7.37
C VAL A 526 9.84 -23.73 8.81
N ASP A 527 9.41 -22.91 9.78
CA ASP A 527 9.47 -23.23 11.20
C ASP A 527 8.45 -24.30 11.61
N GLY A 528 7.27 -24.32 10.97
CA GLY A 528 6.18 -25.26 11.26
C GLY A 528 6.25 -26.61 10.53
N VAL A 529 7.10 -26.76 9.50
CA VAL A 529 7.10 -27.97 8.66
C VAL A 529 7.83 -29.16 9.31
N ASP A 530 7.38 -30.38 9.01
CA ASP A 530 7.99 -31.63 9.49
C ASP A 530 9.46 -31.77 9.01
N ALA A 531 10.33 -32.33 9.85
CA ALA A 531 11.73 -32.59 9.54
C ALA A 531 11.92 -33.56 8.35
N ALA A 532 10.94 -34.42 8.07
CA ALA A 532 10.91 -35.29 6.90
C ALA A 532 10.72 -34.53 5.57
N VAL A 533 10.11 -33.33 5.62
CA VAL A 533 9.93 -32.45 4.47
C VAL A 533 11.11 -31.48 4.34
N LEU A 534 11.60 -30.95 5.48
CA LEU A 534 12.74 -30.05 5.53
C LEU A 534 13.70 -30.44 6.67
N PRO A 535 14.89 -31.00 6.35
CA PRO A 535 15.86 -31.38 7.37
C PRO A 535 16.33 -30.19 8.23
N ALA A 536 16.62 -30.43 9.51
CA ALA A 536 17.02 -29.39 10.47
C ALA A 536 18.18 -28.51 9.97
N GLY A 537 19.22 -29.11 9.38
CA GLY A 537 20.35 -28.34 8.85
C GLY A 537 20.01 -27.40 7.68
N ALA A 538 18.92 -27.66 6.94
CA ALA A 538 18.44 -26.72 5.91
C ALA A 538 17.68 -25.54 6.54
N ARG A 539 16.90 -25.80 7.60
CA ARG A 539 16.23 -24.78 8.40
C ARG A 539 17.24 -23.84 9.07
N ASP A 540 18.29 -24.38 9.67
CA ASP A 540 19.32 -23.59 10.36
C ASP A 540 20.05 -22.65 9.38
N ARG A 541 20.45 -23.16 8.21
CA ARG A 541 21.05 -22.33 7.14
C ARG A 541 20.13 -21.21 6.68
N LEU A 542 18.82 -21.48 6.58
CA LEU A 542 17.86 -20.46 6.19
C LEU A 542 17.80 -19.32 7.22
N ARG A 543 17.82 -19.65 8.52
CA ARG A 543 17.87 -18.67 9.61
C ARG A 543 19.16 -17.86 9.59
N GLU A 544 20.30 -18.49 9.33
CA GLU A 544 21.58 -17.78 9.15
C GLU A 544 21.51 -16.76 8.01
N HIS A 545 20.98 -17.17 6.84
CA HIS A 545 20.81 -16.27 5.70
C HIS A 545 19.81 -15.14 6.00
N TRP A 546 18.73 -15.43 6.74
CA TRP A 546 17.78 -14.41 7.17
C TRP A 546 18.42 -13.39 8.12
N HIS A 547 19.22 -13.84 9.09
CA HIS A 547 19.93 -12.95 10.00
C HIS A 547 20.92 -12.03 9.25
N LEU A 548 21.59 -12.54 8.22
CA LEU A 548 22.45 -11.72 7.35
C LEU A 548 21.66 -10.63 6.61
N LEU A 549 20.43 -10.93 6.16
CA LEU A 549 19.53 -9.92 5.59
C LEU A 549 19.10 -8.87 6.61
N GLU A 550 18.80 -9.28 7.85
CA GLU A 550 18.44 -8.36 8.93
C GLU A 550 19.60 -7.44 9.34
N GLU A 551 20.84 -7.94 9.29
CA GLU A 551 22.04 -7.12 9.45
C GLU A 551 22.19 -6.13 8.31
N ALA A 552 22.00 -6.57 7.06
CA ALA A 552 22.03 -5.70 5.88
C ALA A 552 20.89 -4.65 5.87
N ASP A 553 19.71 -4.95 6.43
CA ASP A 553 18.59 -3.98 6.56
C ASP A 553 18.86 -2.94 7.65
N ARG A 554 19.57 -3.32 8.73
CA ARG A 554 19.98 -2.39 9.80
C ARG A 554 21.13 -1.47 9.40
N ALA A 555 21.92 -1.86 8.41
CA ALA A 555 23.01 -1.05 7.89
C ALA A 555 22.44 0.17 7.15
N LEU A 556 22.80 1.39 7.59
CA LEU A 556 22.54 2.59 6.82
C LEU A 556 23.22 2.44 5.44
N PRO A 557 22.56 2.83 4.32
CA PRO A 557 23.19 2.76 3.02
C PRO A 557 24.50 3.58 3.03
N PRO A 558 25.60 3.05 2.47
CA PRO A 558 26.83 3.82 2.35
C PRO A 558 26.58 5.03 1.44
N GLY A 559 26.50 6.22 2.03
CA GLY A 559 26.32 7.49 1.33
C GLY A 559 27.53 8.41 1.51
N ASP A 560 27.92 9.09 0.43
CA ASP A 560 28.87 10.20 0.45
C ASP A 560 28.42 11.24 1.49
N ARG A 561 29.30 11.62 2.41
CA ARG A 561 29.01 12.58 3.50
C ARG A 561 28.55 13.95 3.01
N ARG A 562 28.62 14.21 1.70
CA ARG A 562 28.24 15.47 1.04
C ARG A 562 26.80 15.48 0.52
N ASN A 563 26.13 14.33 0.38
CA ASN A 563 24.75 14.27 -0.13
C ASN A 563 23.95 13.14 0.54
N PRO A 564 23.27 13.40 1.68
CA PRO A 564 22.47 12.38 2.36
C PRO A 564 21.32 11.91 1.48
N ALA A 565 21.13 10.58 1.38
CA ALA A 565 20.01 9.99 0.65
C ALA A 565 18.67 10.48 1.23
N PRO A 566 17.62 10.67 0.40
CA PRO A 566 16.33 11.14 0.87
C PRO A 566 15.73 10.21 1.94
N PRO A 567 14.88 10.72 2.85
CA PRO A 567 14.34 9.98 4.00
C PRO A 567 13.46 8.76 3.66
N HIS A 568 13.28 8.44 2.38
CA HIS A 568 12.56 7.29 1.85
C HIS A 568 13.44 6.29 1.08
N ALA A 569 14.77 6.45 1.09
CA ALA A 569 15.68 5.53 0.41
C ALA A 569 15.56 4.12 0.99
N THR A 570 15.21 3.15 0.13
CA THR A 570 15.16 1.73 0.48
C THR A 570 16.57 1.22 0.78
N THR A 571 16.72 0.50 1.89
CA THR A 571 17.99 -0.18 2.23
C THR A 571 18.35 -1.19 1.12
N PRO A 572 19.64 -1.56 0.96
CA PRO A 572 20.03 -2.59 0.00
C PRO A 572 19.25 -3.90 0.19
N ALA A 573 19.01 -4.30 1.44
CA ALA A 573 18.19 -5.47 1.78
C ALA A 573 16.75 -5.32 1.30
N ARG A 574 16.07 -4.20 1.58
CA ARG A 574 14.69 -3.96 1.10
C ARG A 574 14.64 -3.92 -0.41
N ALA A 575 15.58 -3.24 -1.06
CA ALA A 575 15.65 -3.19 -2.52
C ALA A 575 15.82 -4.58 -3.15
N ARG A 576 16.52 -5.52 -2.49
CA ARG A 576 16.62 -6.90 -2.95
C ARG A 576 15.34 -7.69 -2.71
N LEU A 577 14.75 -7.62 -1.51
CA LEU A 577 13.52 -8.36 -1.18
C LEU A 577 12.31 -7.92 -2.01
N LEU A 578 12.29 -6.65 -2.40
CA LEU A 578 11.25 -6.05 -3.24
C LEU A 578 11.55 -6.16 -4.75
N HIS A 579 12.65 -6.80 -5.14
CA HIS A 579 12.92 -7.10 -6.54
C HIS A 579 11.81 -8.00 -7.12
N PRO A 580 11.27 -7.73 -8.32
CA PRO A 580 10.09 -8.43 -8.82
C PRO A 580 10.16 -9.97 -8.75
N LEU A 581 11.30 -10.55 -9.13
CA LEU A 581 11.50 -12.01 -9.25
C LEU A 581 11.57 -12.76 -7.90
N VAL A 582 11.71 -12.05 -6.78
CA VAL A 582 11.62 -12.65 -5.44
C VAL A 582 10.19 -13.14 -5.13
N GLY A 583 9.17 -12.60 -5.80
CA GLY A 583 7.76 -12.99 -5.59
C GLY A 583 7.45 -14.38 -6.12
N PRO A 584 7.74 -14.66 -7.41
CA PRO A 584 7.73 -16.01 -7.95
C PRO A 584 8.47 -17.03 -7.07
N TRP A 585 9.68 -16.69 -6.63
CA TRP A 585 10.49 -17.54 -5.75
C TRP A 585 9.78 -17.86 -4.43
N ALA A 586 9.33 -16.83 -3.72
CA ALA A 586 8.69 -16.99 -2.41
C ALA A 586 7.40 -17.82 -2.51
N ARG A 587 6.59 -17.60 -3.56
CA ARG A 587 5.38 -18.38 -3.83
C ARG A 587 5.69 -19.83 -4.16
N GLN A 588 6.75 -20.09 -4.93
CA GLN A 588 7.19 -21.46 -5.22
C GLN A 588 7.61 -22.20 -3.94
N CYS A 589 8.37 -21.56 -3.06
CA CYS A 589 8.76 -22.14 -1.78
C CYS A 589 7.53 -22.45 -0.89
N LEU A 590 6.58 -21.50 -0.80
CA LEU A 590 5.34 -21.69 -0.04
C LEU A 590 4.51 -22.87 -0.57
N ARG A 591 4.36 -23.01 -1.89
CA ARG A 591 3.68 -24.17 -2.49
C ARG A 591 4.38 -25.48 -2.16
N GLY A 592 5.71 -25.49 -2.14
CA GLY A 592 6.50 -26.66 -1.76
C GLY A 592 6.35 -27.05 -0.29
N LEU A 593 6.11 -26.08 0.59
CA LEU A 593 5.90 -26.26 2.04
C LEU A 593 4.44 -26.57 2.41
N ALA A 594 3.49 -26.33 1.50
CA ALA A 594 2.08 -26.48 1.79
C ALA A 594 1.69 -27.92 2.18
N PRO A 595 0.75 -28.12 3.13
CA PRO A 595 0.28 -29.44 3.54
C PRO A 595 -0.32 -30.25 2.38
N GLU A 596 -0.97 -29.57 1.42
CA GLU A 596 -1.66 -30.24 0.31
C GLU A 596 -0.72 -30.77 -0.79
N ALA A 597 0.59 -30.50 -0.71
CA ALA A 597 1.57 -30.89 -1.74
C ALA A 597 1.95 -32.39 -1.72
N GLY A 598 1.17 -33.23 -1.02
CA GLY A 598 1.32 -34.69 -0.96
C GLY A 598 2.39 -35.17 0.04
N PRO A 599 2.74 -36.47 0.05
CA PRO A 599 3.81 -36.99 0.90
C PRO A 599 5.20 -36.49 0.44
N PRO A 600 6.20 -36.41 1.36
CA PRO A 600 7.56 -36.03 1.00
C PRO A 600 8.20 -37.12 0.13
N THR A 601 8.46 -36.80 -1.14
CA THR A 601 9.30 -37.62 -2.04
C THR A 601 10.71 -37.04 -2.08
N GLU A 602 11.73 -37.86 -2.33
CA GLU A 602 13.13 -37.39 -2.43
C GLU A 602 13.27 -36.21 -3.41
N ARG A 603 12.62 -36.31 -4.58
CA ARG A 603 12.61 -35.26 -5.60
C ARG A 603 12.00 -33.95 -5.08
N ARG A 604 10.91 -34.02 -4.32
CA ARG A 604 10.25 -32.83 -3.74
C ARG A 604 11.10 -32.19 -2.66
N VAL A 605 11.62 -32.99 -1.72
CA VAL A 605 12.47 -32.51 -0.62
C VAL A 605 13.73 -31.85 -1.17
N HIS A 606 14.38 -32.48 -2.15
CA HIS A 606 15.54 -31.93 -2.82
C HIS A 606 15.22 -30.62 -3.56
N GLY A 607 14.14 -30.60 -4.35
CA GLY A 607 13.70 -29.40 -5.06
C GLY A 607 13.37 -28.22 -4.13
N LEU A 608 12.67 -28.48 -3.02
CA LEU A 608 12.36 -27.47 -2.02
C LEU A 608 13.62 -26.95 -1.31
N GLY A 609 14.54 -27.83 -0.93
CA GLY A 609 15.81 -27.44 -0.33
C GLY A 609 16.62 -26.52 -1.25
N ARG A 610 16.63 -26.81 -2.56
CA ARG A 610 17.25 -25.97 -3.58
C ARG A 610 16.56 -24.61 -3.71
N ASP A 611 15.23 -24.58 -3.69
CA ASP A 611 14.51 -23.32 -3.80
C ASP A 611 14.74 -22.43 -2.56
N LEU A 612 14.71 -23.00 -1.36
CA LEU A 612 14.99 -22.28 -0.11
C LEU A 612 16.44 -21.77 -0.03
N ALA A 613 17.41 -22.49 -0.61
CA ALA A 613 18.82 -22.07 -0.65
C ALA A 613 19.03 -20.74 -1.40
N HIS A 614 18.12 -20.35 -2.30
CA HIS A 614 18.20 -19.07 -3.01
C HIS A 614 18.13 -17.84 -2.07
N LEU A 615 17.55 -17.97 -0.87
CA LEU A 615 17.60 -16.91 0.15
C LEU A 615 19.03 -16.51 0.48
N GLY A 616 19.98 -17.46 0.50
CA GLY A 616 21.38 -17.18 0.76
C GLY A 616 22.02 -16.30 -0.31
N ALA A 617 21.64 -16.47 -1.58
CA ALA A 617 22.11 -15.61 -2.66
C ALA A 617 21.55 -14.18 -2.55
N LEU A 618 20.26 -14.05 -2.19
CA LEU A 618 19.64 -12.75 -1.91
C LEU A 618 20.33 -12.04 -0.73
N ALA A 619 20.60 -12.79 0.35
CA ALA A 619 21.27 -12.29 1.54
C ALA A 619 22.70 -11.83 1.26
N ALA A 620 23.48 -12.66 0.57
CA ALA A 620 24.85 -12.34 0.19
C ALA A 620 24.93 -11.09 -0.71
N ALA A 621 24.04 -10.97 -1.71
CA ALA A 621 23.98 -9.80 -2.57
C ALA A 621 23.58 -8.53 -1.80
N ALA A 622 22.59 -8.62 -0.92
CA ALA A 622 22.16 -7.50 -0.07
C ALA A 622 23.25 -7.04 0.90
N ALA A 623 23.90 -7.98 1.59
CA ALA A 623 24.98 -7.69 2.54
C ALA A 623 26.20 -7.09 1.83
N ALA A 624 26.56 -7.61 0.65
CA ALA A 624 27.66 -7.09 -0.14
C ALA A 624 27.40 -5.63 -0.56
N ARG A 625 26.18 -5.33 -1.03
CA ARG A 625 25.74 -3.97 -1.37
C ARG A 625 25.66 -3.04 -0.16
N ALA A 626 25.36 -3.58 1.02
CA ALA A 626 25.36 -2.84 2.29
C ALA A 626 26.77 -2.64 2.87
N GLY A 627 27.83 -3.21 2.25
CA GLY A 627 29.19 -3.14 2.76
C GLY A 627 29.43 -3.96 4.03
N ILE A 628 28.57 -4.94 4.32
CA ILE A 628 28.67 -5.81 5.48
C ILE A 628 29.64 -6.96 5.17
N PRO A 629 30.70 -7.16 5.97
CA PRO A 629 31.57 -8.32 5.83
C PRO A 629 30.84 -9.59 6.23
N PHE A 630 30.98 -10.65 5.44
CA PHE A 630 30.37 -11.95 5.75
C PHE A 630 31.16 -13.11 5.13
N ALA A 631 30.90 -14.31 5.63
CA ALA A 631 31.31 -15.57 5.01
C ALA A 631 30.12 -16.53 5.05
N VAL A 632 29.65 -16.96 3.89
CA VAL A 632 28.50 -17.87 3.75
C VAL A 632 28.78 -18.94 2.71
N ARG A 633 28.16 -20.11 2.89
CA ARG A 633 28.22 -21.21 1.92
C ARG A 633 26.92 -21.25 1.12
N LEU A 634 27.02 -21.02 -0.18
CA LEU A 634 25.87 -21.01 -1.10
C LEU A 634 25.85 -22.27 -1.97
N THR A 635 24.70 -22.56 -2.56
CA THR A 635 24.50 -23.72 -3.44
C THR A 635 24.24 -23.24 -4.86
N ALA A 636 25.03 -23.72 -5.82
CA ALA A 636 24.75 -23.47 -7.24
C ALA A 636 23.55 -24.30 -7.71
N ARG A 637 22.73 -23.75 -8.61
CA ARG A 637 21.60 -24.43 -9.24
C ARG A 637 21.98 -24.81 -10.66
N ASP A 638 21.94 -26.11 -10.96
CA ASP A 638 22.24 -26.64 -12.30
C ASP A 638 23.61 -26.13 -12.84
N GLY A 639 24.62 -26.08 -11.95
CA GLY A 639 25.96 -25.59 -12.27
C GLY A 639 26.11 -24.06 -12.35
N LEU A 640 25.11 -23.29 -11.91
CA LEU A 640 25.13 -21.82 -11.92
C LEU A 640 24.77 -21.25 -10.53
N LEU A 641 25.68 -20.50 -9.93
CA LEU A 641 25.38 -19.70 -8.74
C LEU A 641 25.03 -18.28 -9.17
N VAL A 642 23.76 -17.91 -9.07
CA VAL A 642 23.29 -16.55 -9.34
C VAL A 642 23.35 -15.73 -8.05
N LEU A 643 23.97 -14.56 -8.12
CA LEU A 643 23.95 -13.53 -7.08
C LEU A 643 23.13 -12.34 -7.62
N PRO A 644 21.84 -12.23 -7.26
CA PRO A 644 20.94 -11.25 -7.85
C PRO A 644 21.52 -9.84 -7.86
N SER A 645 21.44 -9.16 -9.01
CA SER A 645 22.04 -7.84 -9.32
C SER A 645 23.56 -7.70 -9.30
N LEU A 646 24.30 -8.78 -9.04
CA LEU A 646 25.76 -8.78 -9.16
C LEU A 646 26.18 -9.53 -10.42
N GLY A 647 25.67 -10.74 -10.61
CA GLY A 647 26.01 -11.61 -11.73
C GLY A 647 25.83 -13.07 -11.37
N ALA A 648 26.45 -13.95 -12.15
CA ALA A 648 26.42 -15.37 -11.94
C ALA A 648 27.79 -16.02 -12.15
N LEU A 649 28.09 -17.04 -11.35
CA LEU A 649 29.29 -17.87 -11.47
C LEU A 649 28.92 -19.27 -11.98
N ARG A 650 29.46 -19.66 -13.12
CA ARG A 650 29.40 -21.04 -13.62
C ARG A 650 30.37 -21.91 -12.83
N THR A 651 29.90 -23.00 -12.25
CA THR A 651 30.72 -23.93 -11.47
C THR A 651 31.49 -24.91 -12.37
N ALA A 652 32.63 -25.40 -11.89
CA ALA A 652 33.50 -26.32 -12.66
C ALA A 652 32.90 -27.71 -12.93
N GLY A 653 31.88 -28.14 -12.16
CA GLY A 653 31.19 -29.42 -12.34
C GLY A 653 29.70 -29.25 -12.65
N PRO A 654 29.07 -30.22 -13.36
CA PRO A 654 27.63 -30.26 -13.52
C PRO A 654 26.95 -30.63 -12.18
N GLY A 655 25.97 -29.84 -11.75
CA GLY A 655 25.15 -30.14 -10.57
C GLY A 655 25.19 -29.08 -9.46
N GLU A 656 24.72 -29.48 -8.27
CA GLU A 656 24.56 -28.60 -7.09
C GLU A 656 25.83 -28.58 -6.23
N GLY A 657 26.84 -27.85 -6.68
CA GLY A 657 28.09 -27.68 -5.94
C GLY A 657 28.00 -26.58 -4.86
N PRO A 658 28.57 -26.78 -3.66
CA PRO A 658 28.71 -25.71 -2.69
C PRO A 658 29.78 -24.71 -3.14
N VAL A 659 29.53 -23.43 -2.90
CA VAL A 659 30.44 -22.31 -3.18
C VAL A 659 30.58 -21.49 -1.91
N ASP A 660 31.81 -21.36 -1.40
CA ASP A 660 32.09 -20.51 -0.26
C ASP A 660 32.27 -19.07 -0.73
N VAL A 661 31.44 -18.16 -0.22
CA VAL A 661 31.43 -16.75 -0.60
C VAL A 661 31.84 -15.90 0.59
N VAL A 662 32.91 -15.13 0.41
CA VAL A 662 33.44 -14.21 1.42
C VAL A 662 33.40 -12.80 0.88
N CYS A 663 32.79 -11.87 1.63
CA CYS A 663 32.81 -10.44 1.33
C CYS A 663 33.70 -9.70 2.35
N ALA A 664 34.69 -8.97 1.85
CA ALA A 664 35.54 -8.11 2.66
C ALA A 664 36.03 -6.92 1.82
N GLY A 665 35.91 -5.70 2.35
CA GLY A 665 36.45 -4.49 1.71
C GLY A 665 35.87 -4.21 0.31
N GLY A 666 34.55 -4.43 0.11
CA GLY A 666 33.87 -4.21 -1.17
C GLY A 666 34.15 -5.27 -2.24
N ARG A 667 34.85 -6.36 -1.88
CA ARG A 667 35.26 -7.44 -2.76
C ARG A 667 34.61 -8.76 -2.33
N LEU A 668 34.10 -9.51 -3.31
CA LEU A 668 33.58 -10.86 -3.12
C LEU A 668 34.60 -11.88 -3.63
N THR A 669 34.91 -12.88 -2.82
CA THR A 669 35.74 -14.03 -3.20
C THR A 669 34.87 -15.28 -3.18
N LEU A 670 34.71 -15.92 -4.34
CA LEU A 670 33.91 -17.13 -4.51
C LEU A 670 34.85 -18.32 -4.70
N ARG A 671 34.81 -19.28 -3.77
CA ARG A 671 35.70 -20.45 -3.75
C ARG A 671 34.94 -21.72 -4.03
N GLN A 672 35.50 -22.55 -4.91
CA GLN A 672 34.95 -23.85 -5.28
C GLN A 672 36.03 -24.92 -5.14
N LYS A 673 35.63 -26.13 -4.74
CA LYS A 673 36.57 -27.24 -4.63
C LYS A 673 37.06 -27.64 -6.03
N GLY A 674 38.38 -27.55 -6.27
CA GLY A 674 39.01 -27.97 -7.52
C GLY A 674 38.91 -26.94 -8.66
N ALA A 675 38.51 -25.70 -8.40
CA ALA A 675 38.53 -24.60 -9.35
C ALA A 675 39.31 -23.41 -8.80
N THR A 676 39.70 -22.46 -9.66
CA THR A 676 40.31 -21.21 -9.24
C THR A 676 39.28 -20.28 -8.58
N ASP A 677 39.70 -19.58 -7.53
CA ASP A 677 38.86 -18.58 -6.85
C ASP A 677 38.45 -17.47 -7.83
N ALA A 678 37.15 -17.14 -7.86
CA ALA A 678 36.64 -16.00 -8.59
C ALA A 678 36.58 -14.77 -7.67
N VAL A 679 37.33 -13.72 -8.04
CA VAL A 679 37.34 -12.45 -7.30
C VAL A 679 36.51 -11.43 -8.05
N VAL A 680 35.46 -10.93 -7.40
CA VAL A 680 34.44 -10.05 -7.98
C VAL A 680 34.50 -8.68 -7.29
N GLN A 681 34.58 -7.61 -8.08
CA GLN A 681 34.49 -6.22 -7.63
C GLN A 681 33.08 -5.69 -7.88
N LEU A 682 32.47 -5.07 -6.88
CA LEU A 682 31.14 -4.48 -7.02
C LEU A 682 31.22 -3.18 -7.84
N GLU A 683 30.32 -3.02 -8.80
CA GLU A 683 30.11 -1.75 -9.52
C GLU A 683 29.01 -0.94 -8.80
N ASP A 684 28.89 0.37 -9.01
CA ASP A 684 27.78 1.12 -8.42
C ASP A 684 26.42 0.71 -9.06
N GLY A 685 25.39 0.50 -8.24
CA GLY A 685 24.05 0.14 -8.71
C GLY A 685 23.87 -1.35 -9.04
N ILE A 686 24.01 -1.74 -10.31
CA ILE A 686 23.80 -3.11 -10.82
C ILE A 686 25.05 -3.57 -11.56
N GLY A 687 25.39 -4.84 -11.38
CA GLY A 687 26.58 -5.43 -11.96
C GLY A 687 27.73 -5.55 -10.97
N ALA A 688 28.65 -6.43 -11.32
CA ALA A 688 29.92 -6.60 -10.64
C ALA A 688 30.90 -7.23 -11.62
N TRP A 689 32.13 -6.76 -11.63
CA TRP A 689 33.13 -7.15 -12.60
C TRP A 689 34.10 -8.20 -12.05
N SER A 690 34.54 -9.12 -12.92
CA SER A 690 35.60 -10.08 -12.63
C SER A 690 36.32 -10.52 -13.90
N VAL A 691 37.62 -10.82 -13.79
CA VAL A 691 38.40 -11.49 -14.85
C VAL A 691 38.22 -13.01 -14.87
N ALA A 692 37.50 -13.57 -13.88
CA ALA A 692 37.31 -15.01 -13.80
C ALA A 692 36.48 -15.50 -15.00
N PRO A 693 36.94 -16.51 -15.76
CA PRO A 693 36.28 -16.94 -17.00
C PRO A 693 34.89 -17.55 -16.78
N GLY A 694 34.57 -17.98 -15.56
CA GLY A 694 33.25 -18.48 -15.19
C GLY A 694 32.25 -17.39 -14.75
N TRP A 695 32.66 -16.13 -14.68
CA TRP A 695 31.81 -15.03 -14.19
C TRP A 695 31.05 -14.36 -15.34
N THR A 696 29.74 -14.19 -15.16
CA THR A 696 28.87 -13.41 -16.04
C THR A 696 28.29 -12.24 -15.23
N PRO A 697 28.63 -10.98 -15.52
CA PRO A 697 28.08 -9.84 -14.79
C PRO A 697 26.58 -9.68 -15.06
N ALA A 698 25.84 -9.17 -14.08
CA ALA A 698 24.47 -8.71 -14.29
C ALA A 698 24.48 -7.41 -15.10
N TYR A 699 23.50 -7.22 -15.99
CA TYR A 699 23.42 -6.05 -16.85
C TYR A 699 22.21 -5.18 -16.53
N ALA A 700 22.36 -3.90 -16.84
CA ALA A 700 21.27 -2.93 -16.79
C ALA A 700 21.39 -1.97 -17.98
N LEU A 701 20.24 -1.50 -18.45
CA LEU A 701 20.15 -0.39 -19.39
C LEU A 701 20.31 0.93 -18.63
N PRO A 702 20.68 2.03 -19.31
CA PRO A 702 20.65 3.36 -18.72
C PRO A 702 19.28 3.67 -18.09
N GLY A 703 19.25 4.55 -17.09
CA GLY A 703 17.98 4.99 -16.51
C GLY A 703 17.03 5.55 -17.58
N LEU A 704 15.72 5.33 -17.40
CA LEU A 704 14.71 5.82 -18.34
C LEU A 704 14.75 7.35 -18.46
N LEU A 705 15.08 8.02 -17.35
CA LEU A 705 15.38 9.45 -17.28
C LEU A 705 16.88 9.64 -16.94
N PRO A 706 17.50 10.78 -17.32
CA PRO A 706 18.93 11.01 -17.11
C PRO A 706 19.41 10.82 -15.66
N GLU A 707 18.61 11.26 -14.68
CA GLU A 707 18.89 11.14 -13.25
C GLU A 707 18.25 9.89 -12.61
N GLY A 708 17.67 9.01 -13.42
CA GLY A 708 16.97 7.81 -12.97
C GLY A 708 17.91 6.63 -12.68
N PRO A 709 17.50 5.67 -11.84
CA PRO A 709 18.28 4.46 -11.61
C PRO A 709 18.40 3.62 -12.89
N PRO A 710 19.50 2.86 -13.06
CA PRO A 710 19.65 1.95 -14.19
C PRO A 710 18.54 0.90 -14.19
N MET A 711 18.05 0.53 -15.38
CA MET A 711 16.96 -0.43 -15.55
C MET A 711 17.54 -1.86 -15.66
N PRO A 712 17.34 -2.75 -14.67
CA PRO A 712 17.87 -4.10 -14.73
C PRO A 712 17.36 -4.84 -15.97
N LEU A 713 18.27 -5.53 -16.65
CA LEU A 713 17.97 -6.48 -17.72
C LEU A 713 18.30 -7.88 -17.20
N ASP A 714 17.31 -8.53 -16.60
CA ASP A 714 17.48 -9.75 -15.82
C ASP A 714 17.35 -11.02 -16.68
N ASP A 715 18.48 -11.48 -17.18
CA ASP A 715 18.63 -12.71 -17.96
C ASP A 715 19.23 -13.88 -17.15
N LEU A 716 19.53 -13.67 -15.86
CA LEU A 716 20.24 -14.62 -15.01
C LEU A 716 19.35 -15.25 -13.93
N ASP A 717 18.38 -14.53 -13.36
CA ASP A 717 17.61 -15.00 -12.20
C ASP A 717 16.83 -16.29 -12.51
N PRO A 718 16.96 -17.35 -11.69
CA PRO A 718 16.36 -18.66 -11.97
C PRO A 718 14.83 -18.69 -11.87
N TYR A 719 14.19 -17.67 -11.31
CA TYR A 719 12.73 -17.58 -11.11
C TYR A 719 12.03 -16.70 -12.15
N ARG A 720 12.74 -16.33 -13.22
CA ARG A 720 12.17 -15.70 -14.41
C ARG A 720 11.07 -16.54 -15.09
N THR A 721 11.04 -17.86 -14.87
CA THR A 721 9.99 -18.78 -15.34
C THR A 721 9.35 -19.63 -14.24
N VAL A 722 8.14 -20.13 -14.53
CA VAL A 722 7.45 -21.15 -13.72
C VAL A 722 7.71 -22.54 -14.32
N PRO A 723 8.24 -23.51 -13.56
CA PRO A 723 8.29 -24.89 -14.02
C PRO A 723 6.88 -25.49 -14.12
N GLY A 724 6.47 -25.92 -15.32
CA GLY A 724 5.32 -26.83 -15.50
C GLY A 724 3.93 -26.21 -15.66
N ASP A 725 3.77 -24.90 -15.90
CA ASP A 725 2.46 -24.33 -16.23
C ASP A 725 2.17 -24.50 -17.74
N SER A 726 1.20 -25.35 -18.06
CA SER A 726 0.74 -25.61 -19.44
C SER A 726 0.19 -24.37 -20.14
N ARG A 727 -0.09 -23.29 -19.39
CA ARG A 727 -0.60 -22.01 -19.91
C ARG A 727 0.49 -21.10 -20.52
N HIS A 728 1.77 -21.44 -20.39
CA HIS A 728 2.89 -20.68 -20.97
C HIS A 728 3.38 -21.18 -22.34
N HIS A 729 2.66 -22.08 -23.00
CA HIS A 729 3.10 -22.66 -24.28
C HIS A 729 3.20 -21.65 -25.45
N GLU A 730 2.68 -20.41 -25.31
CA GLU A 730 2.77 -19.37 -26.35
C GLU A 730 3.70 -18.17 -26.04
N LEU A 731 4.32 -18.11 -24.84
CA LEU A 731 5.48 -17.24 -24.63
C LEU A 731 6.75 -18.03 -24.98
N SER A 732 7.65 -17.41 -25.73
CA SER A 732 9.00 -17.95 -25.89
C SER A 732 9.72 -18.00 -24.54
N GLY A 733 10.56 -19.03 -24.36
CA GLY A 733 11.32 -19.20 -23.12
C GLY A 733 12.28 -18.03 -22.85
N PRO A 734 12.67 -17.79 -21.59
CA PRO A 734 13.63 -16.76 -21.24
C PRO A 734 14.98 -17.07 -21.90
N THR A 735 15.72 -16.04 -22.26
CA THR A 735 17.02 -16.20 -22.93
C THR A 735 18.13 -15.54 -22.13
N VAL A 736 19.35 -16.08 -22.24
CA VAL A 736 20.57 -15.42 -21.76
C VAL A 736 21.11 -14.60 -22.91
N LEU A 737 21.36 -13.32 -22.68
CA LEU A 737 21.79 -12.42 -23.75
C LEU A 737 23.31 -12.49 -23.96
N ASP A 738 23.69 -12.62 -25.22
CA ASP A 738 25.04 -12.32 -25.67
C ASP A 738 25.24 -10.79 -25.84
N GLU A 739 26.46 -10.39 -26.20
CA GLU A 739 26.80 -8.98 -26.40
C GLU A 739 25.94 -8.31 -27.48
N ALA A 740 25.66 -9.04 -28.58
CA ALA A 740 24.82 -8.56 -29.66
C ALA A 740 23.37 -8.33 -29.19
N GLY A 741 22.81 -9.25 -28.41
CA GLY A 741 21.50 -9.14 -27.79
C GLY A 741 21.41 -7.91 -26.88
N ARG A 742 22.39 -7.72 -26.00
CA ARG A 742 22.45 -6.53 -25.12
C ARG A 742 22.49 -5.23 -25.91
N LYS A 743 23.24 -5.18 -27.01
CA LYS A 743 23.29 -4.02 -27.90
C LYS A 743 21.94 -3.72 -28.55
N ARG A 744 21.20 -4.74 -28.99
CA ARG A 744 19.85 -4.57 -29.56
C ARG A 744 18.88 -4.00 -28.52
N TRP A 745 18.91 -4.51 -27.29
CA TRP A 745 18.12 -3.95 -26.18
C TRP A 745 18.46 -2.49 -25.90
N LEU A 746 19.75 -2.13 -25.87
CA LEU A 746 20.20 -0.76 -25.67
C LEU A 746 19.71 0.17 -26.79
N GLN A 747 19.78 -0.29 -28.04
CA GLN A 747 19.29 0.48 -29.20
C GLN A 747 17.78 0.69 -29.14
N ALA A 748 17.01 -0.34 -28.79
CA ALA A 748 15.57 -0.25 -28.66
C ALA A 748 15.14 0.61 -27.47
N TRP A 749 15.91 0.61 -26.38
CA TRP A 749 15.68 1.44 -25.20
C TRP A 749 15.99 2.93 -25.43
N SER A 750 16.99 3.21 -26.28
CA SER A 750 17.40 4.57 -26.63
C SER A 750 16.28 5.30 -27.37
N GLY A 751 15.65 6.29 -26.73
CA GLY A 751 14.54 7.07 -27.28
C GLY A 751 13.16 6.64 -26.80
N THR A 752 13.06 5.56 -26.00
CA THR A 752 11.78 5.09 -25.44
C THR A 752 11.13 6.14 -24.53
N ALA A 753 11.93 6.88 -23.75
CA ALA A 753 11.43 7.95 -22.90
C ALA A 753 10.74 9.07 -23.71
N ASP A 754 11.29 9.43 -24.87
CA ASP A 754 10.70 10.46 -25.74
C ASP A 754 9.38 9.97 -26.35
N MET A 755 9.31 8.69 -26.72
CA MET A 755 8.07 8.09 -27.22
C MET A 755 6.99 8.04 -26.13
N LEU A 756 7.35 7.73 -24.89
CA LEU A 756 6.43 7.82 -23.75
C LEU A 756 5.94 9.26 -23.53
N ARG A 757 6.82 10.27 -23.61
CA ARG A 757 6.44 11.69 -23.50
C ARG A 757 5.48 12.15 -24.59
N LEU A 758 5.68 11.69 -25.83
CA LEU A 758 4.72 11.94 -26.92
C LEU A 758 3.33 11.41 -26.56
N GLY A 759 3.28 10.21 -25.98
CA GLY A 759 2.07 9.60 -25.42
C GLY A 759 1.51 10.27 -24.17
N GLY A 760 2.21 11.22 -23.55
CA GLY A 760 1.78 12.00 -22.39
C GLY A 760 2.65 11.78 -21.14
N GLU A 761 2.81 12.84 -20.35
CA GLU A 761 3.65 12.82 -19.12
C GLU A 761 3.26 11.72 -18.14
N HIS A 762 1.97 11.40 -18.02
CA HIS A 762 1.50 10.32 -17.15
C HIS A 762 2.07 8.94 -17.54
N ARG A 763 2.41 8.70 -18.82
CA ARG A 763 3.06 7.44 -19.26
C ARG A 763 4.50 7.33 -18.78
N VAL A 764 5.20 8.46 -18.71
CA VAL A 764 6.53 8.52 -18.10
C VAL A 764 6.43 8.30 -16.60
N THR A 765 5.47 8.96 -15.93
CA THR A 765 5.21 8.77 -14.49
C THR A 765 4.91 7.31 -14.16
N GLU A 766 4.05 6.65 -14.95
CA GLU A 766 3.75 5.22 -14.83
C GLU A 766 5.01 4.35 -14.97
N ALA A 767 5.80 4.58 -16.02
CA ALA A 767 7.01 3.81 -16.28
C ALA A 767 8.05 3.98 -15.18
N VAL A 768 8.30 5.20 -14.72
CA VAL A 768 9.24 5.49 -13.62
C VAL A 768 8.78 4.88 -12.30
N ALA A 769 7.48 4.89 -12.01
CA ALA A 769 6.95 4.39 -10.74
C ALA A 769 6.86 2.85 -10.68
N LEU A 770 6.50 2.22 -11.80
CA LEU A 770 6.09 0.81 -11.83
C LEU A 770 7.11 -0.13 -12.48
N LEU A 771 7.87 0.31 -13.49
CA LEU A 771 8.83 -0.57 -14.15
C LEU A 771 10.07 -0.76 -13.26
N ARG A 772 10.36 -2.01 -12.90
CA ARG A 772 11.43 -2.36 -11.96
C ARG A 772 12.49 -3.25 -12.57
N CYS A 773 12.14 -4.12 -13.51
CA CYS A 773 13.11 -4.87 -14.32
C CYS A 773 12.52 -5.30 -15.67
N LEU A 774 13.41 -5.56 -16.62
CA LEU A 774 13.11 -6.18 -17.91
C LEU A 774 13.63 -7.61 -17.89
N VAL A 775 12.84 -8.57 -18.36
CA VAL A 775 13.20 -9.99 -18.44
C VAL A 775 13.21 -10.41 -19.91
N PRO A 776 14.38 -10.67 -20.50
CA PRO A 776 14.49 -11.05 -21.91
C PRO A 776 13.87 -12.42 -22.21
N LEU A 777 13.00 -12.44 -23.21
CA LEU A 777 12.47 -13.67 -23.81
C LEU A 777 13.16 -13.94 -25.16
N ALA A 778 13.22 -15.21 -25.56
CA ALA A 778 13.63 -15.58 -26.90
C ALA A 778 12.65 -15.02 -27.95
N GLU A 779 13.02 -14.95 -29.22
CA GLU A 779 12.09 -14.52 -30.27
C GLU A 779 11.22 -15.73 -30.69
N PRO A 780 9.88 -15.60 -30.75
CA PRO A 780 9.03 -16.70 -31.17
C PRO A 780 9.18 -16.96 -32.69
N PRO A 781 9.20 -18.24 -33.13
CA PRO A 781 9.10 -18.57 -34.55
C PRO A 781 7.73 -18.14 -35.10
N ARG A 782 7.66 -17.55 -36.30
CA ARG A 782 6.38 -17.25 -36.97
C ARG A 782 5.68 -18.54 -37.41
N SER A 783 4.34 -18.55 -37.35
CA SER A 783 3.49 -19.65 -37.82
C SER A 783 2.77 -19.25 -39.11
N GLY A 784 3.13 -19.81 -40.28
CA GLY A 784 2.42 -19.59 -41.56
C GLY A 784 3.27 -19.79 -42.82
N PRO A 785 2.67 -19.83 -44.03
CA PRO A 785 3.37 -20.14 -45.29
C PRO A 785 4.30 -19.03 -45.82
N ASP A 786 4.11 -17.78 -45.40
CA ASP A 786 4.87 -16.60 -45.88
C ASP A 786 5.84 -16.06 -44.81
N ALA A 787 6.68 -16.94 -44.27
CA ALA A 787 7.54 -16.65 -43.12
C ALA A 787 8.90 -16.02 -43.49
N GLU A 788 8.90 -14.80 -44.05
CA GLU A 788 10.07 -13.92 -44.00
C GLU A 788 9.85 -12.81 -42.95
N GLY A 789 10.37 -13.01 -41.73
CA GLY A 789 10.44 -11.99 -40.67
C GLY A 789 10.25 -12.50 -39.23
N VAL A 790 10.65 -11.68 -38.25
CA VAL A 790 10.78 -12.03 -36.82
C VAL A 790 9.47 -11.74 -36.04
N GLY A 791 9.04 -12.63 -35.14
CA GLY A 791 7.89 -12.42 -34.24
C GLY A 791 8.24 -11.65 -32.95
N SER A 792 7.25 -11.09 -32.25
CA SER A 792 7.44 -10.39 -30.96
C SER A 792 6.47 -10.89 -29.90
N CYS A 793 6.93 -11.00 -28.65
CA CYS A 793 6.13 -11.39 -27.50
C CYS A 793 6.43 -10.51 -26.28
N SER A 794 5.41 -10.30 -25.45
CA SER A 794 5.54 -9.67 -24.15
C SER A 794 4.53 -10.24 -23.16
N GLY A 795 4.79 -10.04 -21.87
CA GLY A 795 3.85 -10.38 -20.83
C GLY A 795 4.21 -9.81 -19.46
N THR A 796 3.20 -9.77 -18.61
CA THR A 796 3.28 -9.39 -17.20
C THR A 796 2.96 -10.60 -16.34
N ARG A 797 3.59 -10.70 -15.17
CA ARG A 797 3.29 -11.73 -14.18
C ARG A 797 2.77 -11.08 -12.90
N ARG A 798 1.59 -11.50 -12.43
CA ARG A 798 0.98 -10.95 -11.21
C ARG A 798 1.89 -11.06 -9.99
N GLU A 799 2.56 -12.19 -9.80
CA GLU A 799 3.52 -12.36 -8.69
C GLU A 799 4.83 -11.57 -8.81
N ALA A 800 5.19 -11.10 -10.01
CA ALA A 800 6.41 -10.35 -10.28
C ALA A 800 6.09 -8.88 -10.61
N PHE A 801 5.37 -8.22 -9.70
CA PHE A 801 4.99 -6.81 -9.85
C PHE A 801 6.18 -5.92 -10.28
N GLY A 802 6.03 -5.24 -11.42
CA GLY A 802 7.05 -4.37 -12.01
C GLY A 802 8.07 -5.07 -12.92
N ALA A 803 7.99 -6.38 -13.12
CA ALA A 803 8.73 -7.09 -14.17
C ALA A 803 7.97 -7.04 -15.50
N LEU A 804 8.67 -6.64 -16.56
CA LEU A 804 8.18 -6.72 -17.92
C LEU A 804 8.97 -7.81 -18.67
N LEU A 805 8.30 -8.87 -19.06
CA LEU A 805 8.89 -9.94 -19.87
C LEU A 805 8.68 -9.60 -21.34
N SER A 806 9.73 -9.61 -22.16
CA SER A 806 9.57 -9.35 -23.59
C SER A 806 10.73 -9.87 -24.43
N SER A 807 10.43 -10.28 -25.67
CA SER A 807 11.43 -10.34 -26.75
C SER A 807 11.90 -8.92 -27.07
N THR A 808 13.14 -8.76 -27.55
CA THR A 808 13.68 -7.42 -27.87
C THR A 808 12.75 -6.63 -28.80
N PRO A 809 12.19 -5.47 -28.38
CA PRO A 809 11.36 -4.68 -29.27
C PRO A 809 12.18 -4.11 -30.44
N PRO A 810 11.62 -4.04 -31.66
CA PRO A 810 12.39 -3.63 -32.85
C PRO A 810 12.69 -2.12 -32.90
N THR A 811 11.86 -1.29 -32.25
CA THR A 811 12.01 0.17 -32.25
C THR A 811 11.65 0.77 -30.90
N PRO A 812 12.12 2.00 -30.58
CA PRO A 812 11.72 2.71 -29.36
C PRO A 812 10.21 2.96 -29.25
N ALA A 813 9.52 3.16 -30.39
CA ALA A 813 8.07 3.35 -30.41
C ALA A 813 7.33 2.05 -30.04
N THR A 814 7.76 0.92 -30.58
CA THR A 814 7.23 -0.39 -30.21
C THR A 814 7.53 -0.71 -28.74
N PHE A 815 8.74 -0.39 -28.26
CA PHE A 815 9.10 -0.56 -26.85
C PHE A 815 8.19 0.28 -25.95
N ALA A 816 8.00 1.56 -26.24
CA ALA A 816 7.11 2.43 -25.47
C ALA A 816 5.68 1.88 -25.43
N ALA A 817 5.14 1.41 -26.57
CA ALA A 817 3.83 0.78 -26.61
C ALA A 817 3.76 -0.51 -25.76
N THR A 818 4.80 -1.36 -25.81
CA THR A 818 4.91 -2.55 -24.94
C THR A 818 4.91 -2.15 -23.46
N ILE A 819 5.66 -1.12 -23.07
CA ILE A 819 5.65 -0.62 -21.68
C ILE A 819 4.24 -0.15 -21.30
N VAL A 820 3.58 0.66 -22.14
CA VAL A 820 2.22 1.13 -21.85
C VAL A 820 1.25 -0.03 -21.65
N HIS A 821 1.31 -1.04 -22.52
CA HIS A 821 0.46 -2.23 -22.47
C HIS A 821 0.68 -3.03 -21.18
N GLU A 822 1.92 -3.42 -20.90
CA GLU A 822 2.25 -4.30 -19.78
C GLU A 822 2.07 -3.58 -18.42
N LEU A 823 2.28 -2.27 -18.38
CA LEU A 823 2.00 -1.49 -17.16
C LEU A 823 0.50 -1.37 -16.87
N GLN A 824 -0.38 -1.42 -17.88
CA GLN A 824 -1.82 -1.52 -17.60
C GLN A 824 -2.17 -2.85 -16.92
N HIS A 825 -1.62 -3.96 -17.40
CA HIS A 825 -1.80 -5.26 -16.74
C HIS A 825 -1.23 -5.25 -15.32
N THR A 826 -0.07 -4.62 -15.12
CA THR A 826 0.53 -4.43 -13.80
C THR A 826 -0.39 -3.63 -12.88
N LYS A 827 -0.92 -2.48 -13.34
CA LYS A 827 -1.82 -1.62 -12.55
C LYS A 827 -3.11 -2.32 -12.18
N LEU A 828 -3.78 -2.96 -13.14
CA LEU A 828 -5.05 -3.62 -12.90
C LEU A 828 -4.89 -4.86 -12.01
N SER A 829 -3.80 -5.62 -12.18
CA SER A 829 -3.52 -6.76 -11.29
C SER A 829 -3.31 -6.30 -9.84
N ALA A 830 -2.53 -5.23 -9.63
CA ALA A 830 -2.34 -4.67 -8.30
C ALA A 830 -3.63 -4.05 -7.72
N LEU A 831 -4.45 -3.42 -8.56
CA LEU A 831 -5.76 -2.91 -8.15
C LEU A 831 -6.72 -4.05 -7.75
N SER A 832 -6.76 -5.14 -8.51
CA SER A 832 -7.60 -6.30 -8.22
C SER A 832 -7.13 -7.11 -7.01
N ASP A 833 -5.84 -7.03 -6.67
CA ASP A 833 -5.32 -7.51 -5.38
C ASP A 833 -5.85 -6.69 -4.20
N LEU A 834 -6.04 -5.38 -4.41
CA LEU A 834 -6.49 -4.42 -3.41
C LEU A 834 -8.01 -4.39 -3.24
N LEU A 835 -8.74 -4.45 -4.34
CA LEU A 835 -10.17 -4.22 -4.41
C LEU A 835 -10.86 -5.31 -5.23
N GLU A 836 -11.97 -5.82 -4.73
CA GLU A 836 -12.85 -6.70 -5.50
C GLU A 836 -13.68 -5.85 -6.48
N LEU A 837 -13.39 -5.96 -7.78
CA LEU A 837 -14.08 -5.21 -8.84
C LEU A 837 -15.31 -5.97 -9.38
N HIS A 838 -15.34 -7.30 -9.32
CA HIS A 838 -16.47 -8.10 -9.78
C HIS A 838 -16.52 -9.47 -9.10
N HIS A 839 -17.68 -10.12 -9.15
CA HIS A 839 -17.91 -11.49 -8.69
C HIS A 839 -18.03 -12.51 -9.85
N ALA A 840 -17.78 -12.07 -11.10
CA ALA A 840 -17.91 -12.92 -12.28
C ALA A 840 -17.02 -14.17 -12.22
N GLY A 841 -17.58 -15.33 -12.56
CA GLY A 841 -16.88 -16.61 -12.54
C GLY A 841 -15.81 -16.77 -13.65
N PRO A 842 -14.95 -17.81 -13.55
CA PRO A 842 -13.80 -17.99 -14.44
C PRO A 842 -14.14 -18.55 -15.83
N ARG A 843 -15.44 -18.75 -16.15
CA ARG A 843 -15.85 -19.43 -17.38
C ARG A 843 -15.58 -18.54 -18.60
N PRO A 844 -14.82 -19.02 -19.61
CA PRO A 844 -14.55 -18.25 -20.81
C PRO A 844 -15.77 -18.21 -21.73
N ARG A 845 -16.33 -17.01 -21.95
CA ARG A 845 -17.56 -16.81 -22.76
C ARG A 845 -17.58 -15.53 -23.59
N HIS A 846 -16.65 -14.61 -23.34
CA HIS A 846 -16.70 -13.28 -23.93
C HIS A 846 -15.84 -13.18 -25.20
N PHE A 847 -16.35 -12.47 -26.20
CA PHE A 847 -15.61 -12.15 -27.42
C PHE A 847 -14.58 -11.04 -27.16
N ALA A 848 -13.35 -11.21 -27.64
CA ALA A 848 -12.29 -10.22 -27.60
C ALA A 848 -11.65 -10.08 -29.00
N PRO A 849 -11.70 -8.91 -29.65
CA PRO A 849 -11.24 -8.75 -31.04
C PRO A 849 -9.74 -9.04 -31.29
N TRP A 850 -8.92 -9.01 -30.25
CA TRP A 850 -7.48 -9.30 -30.31
C TRP A 850 -7.15 -10.77 -30.07
N ARG A 851 -8.15 -11.66 -29.94
CA ARG A 851 -7.94 -13.09 -29.76
C ARG A 851 -8.99 -13.97 -30.45
N PRO A 852 -8.60 -15.18 -30.88
CA PRO A 852 -9.53 -16.15 -31.42
C PRO A 852 -10.32 -16.91 -30.34
N ASP A 853 -9.82 -17.06 -29.12
CA ASP A 853 -10.47 -17.81 -28.03
C ASP A 853 -11.47 -16.98 -27.19
N PRO A 854 -12.56 -17.59 -26.69
CA PRO A 854 -13.44 -16.96 -25.70
C PRO A 854 -12.69 -16.59 -24.41
N ARG A 855 -12.98 -15.41 -23.85
CA ARG A 855 -12.33 -14.89 -22.65
C ARG A 855 -13.22 -15.01 -21.41
N PRO A 856 -12.65 -15.28 -20.21
CA PRO A 856 -13.35 -15.02 -18.96
C PRO A 856 -13.52 -13.51 -18.75
N TYR A 857 -14.41 -13.10 -17.85
CA TYR A 857 -14.70 -11.68 -17.59
C TYR A 857 -13.45 -10.89 -17.21
N ASP A 858 -12.65 -11.39 -16.26
CA ASP A 858 -11.38 -10.79 -15.84
C ASP A 858 -10.40 -10.63 -17.02
N GLY A 859 -10.31 -11.66 -17.88
CA GLY A 859 -9.47 -11.62 -19.08
C GLY A 859 -9.95 -10.62 -20.13
N LEU A 860 -11.26 -10.35 -20.22
CA LEU A 860 -11.81 -9.30 -21.08
C LEU A 860 -11.51 -7.91 -20.49
N LEU A 861 -11.70 -7.74 -19.18
CA LEU A 861 -11.42 -6.48 -18.46
C LEU A 861 -9.95 -6.08 -18.60
N GLN A 862 -9.03 -7.02 -18.40
CA GLN A 862 -7.60 -6.84 -18.62
C GLN A 862 -7.27 -6.36 -20.03
N GLY A 863 -7.86 -6.99 -21.04
CA GLY A 863 -7.64 -6.62 -22.44
C GLY A 863 -8.22 -5.25 -22.79
N VAL A 864 -9.46 -4.95 -22.38
CA VAL A 864 -10.07 -3.62 -22.58
C VAL A 864 -9.23 -2.53 -21.92
N TYR A 865 -8.75 -2.77 -20.70
CA TYR A 865 -7.94 -1.81 -19.96
C TYR A 865 -6.61 -1.48 -20.66
N SER A 866 -5.86 -2.50 -21.12
CA SER A 866 -4.59 -2.29 -21.83
C SER A 866 -4.78 -1.68 -23.23
N HIS A 867 -5.80 -2.12 -23.97
CA HIS A 867 -6.05 -1.63 -25.32
C HIS A 867 -6.59 -0.20 -25.34
N LEU A 868 -7.37 0.20 -24.32
CA LEU A 868 -7.82 1.58 -24.17
C LEU A 868 -6.65 2.52 -23.91
N ALA A 869 -5.67 2.12 -23.10
CA ALA A 869 -4.46 2.91 -22.88
C ALA A 869 -3.62 3.05 -24.17
N LEU A 870 -3.55 2.00 -24.98
CA LEU A 870 -2.88 2.06 -26.28
C LEU A 870 -3.62 2.97 -27.27
N ALA A 871 -4.95 2.94 -27.28
CA ALA A 871 -5.74 3.87 -28.07
C ALA A 871 -5.42 5.34 -27.68
N ASP A 872 -5.40 5.66 -26.38
CA ASP A 872 -5.01 6.99 -25.87
C ASP A 872 -3.58 7.37 -26.28
N PHE A 873 -2.62 6.46 -26.03
CA PHE A 873 -1.21 6.66 -26.33
C PHE A 873 -0.99 7.00 -27.81
N PHE A 874 -1.55 6.20 -28.72
CA PHE A 874 -1.38 6.42 -30.15
C PHE A 874 -2.12 7.65 -30.66
N GLN A 875 -3.26 8.04 -30.07
CA GLN A 875 -3.93 9.30 -30.40
C GLN A 875 -3.02 10.49 -30.10
N ARG A 876 -2.44 10.54 -28.89
CA ARG A 876 -1.55 11.62 -28.47
C ARG A 876 -0.28 11.67 -29.31
N CYS A 877 0.29 10.51 -29.62
CA CYS A 877 1.40 10.40 -30.56
C CYS A 877 1.02 10.96 -31.94
N ALA A 878 -0.14 10.60 -32.50
CA ALA A 878 -0.58 11.10 -33.81
C ALA A 878 -0.77 12.62 -33.82
N LEU A 879 -1.39 13.17 -32.77
CA LEU A 879 -1.64 14.61 -32.63
C LEU A 879 -0.36 15.43 -32.48
N ARG A 880 0.71 14.84 -31.92
CA ARG A 880 1.98 15.53 -31.63
C ARG A 880 3.10 15.19 -32.60
N ALA A 881 2.94 14.15 -33.42
CA ALA A 881 3.95 13.72 -34.38
C ALA A 881 4.16 14.77 -35.47
N GLU A 882 5.40 15.23 -35.62
CA GLU A 882 5.81 16.18 -36.65
C GLU A 882 5.99 15.51 -38.02
N ARG A 883 6.45 14.26 -38.03
CA ARG A 883 6.71 13.50 -39.27
C ARG A 883 5.41 12.85 -39.79
N PRO A 884 5.04 13.08 -41.07
CA PRO A 884 3.80 12.53 -41.64
C PRO A 884 3.70 11.00 -41.52
N GLY A 885 4.79 10.26 -41.78
CA GLY A 885 4.78 8.80 -41.69
C GLY A 885 4.48 8.28 -40.27
N HIS A 886 5.09 8.88 -39.24
CA HIS A 886 4.82 8.50 -37.84
C HIS A 886 3.38 8.85 -37.43
N ARG A 887 2.85 9.97 -37.92
CA ARG A 887 1.47 10.40 -37.69
C ARG A 887 0.47 9.39 -38.29
N GLU A 888 0.68 8.98 -39.53
CA GLU A 888 -0.20 8.00 -40.20
C GLU A 888 -0.19 6.65 -39.50
N THR A 889 0.99 6.14 -39.12
CA THR A 889 1.10 4.90 -38.35
C THR A 889 0.38 5.01 -36.99
N ALA A 890 0.55 6.13 -36.29
CA ALA A 890 -0.11 6.35 -35.01
C ALA A 890 -1.64 6.44 -35.14
N TRP A 891 -2.16 7.08 -36.20
CA TRP A 891 -3.59 7.10 -36.46
C TRP A 891 -4.17 5.71 -36.76
N ALA A 892 -3.46 4.91 -37.56
CA ALA A 892 -3.87 3.53 -37.85
C ALA A 892 -3.93 2.69 -36.56
N GLN A 893 -2.92 2.82 -35.69
CA GLN A 893 -2.90 2.11 -34.40
C GLN A 893 -4.01 2.57 -33.47
N HIS A 894 -4.22 3.89 -33.32
CA HIS A 894 -5.32 4.44 -32.53
C HIS A 894 -6.68 3.92 -33.00
N ALA A 895 -6.96 4.01 -34.30
CA ALA A 895 -8.23 3.56 -34.88
C ALA A 895 -8.47 2.07 -34.60
N ARG A 896 -7.43 1.24 -34.76
CA ARG A 896 -7.48 -0.20 -34.48
C ARG A 896 -7.84 -0.48 -33.03
N TYR A 897 -7.06 0.04 -32.07
CA TYR A 897 -7.29 -0.22 -30.65
C TYR A 897 -8.63 0.31 -30.16
N ARG A 898 -9.02 1.51 -30.62
CA ARG A 898 -10.32 2.10 -30.27
C ARG A 898 -11.49 1.25 -30.77
N ALA A 899 -11.46 0.79 -32.02
CA ALA A 899 -12.51 -0.09 -32.57
C ALA A 899 -12.58 -1.44 -31.82
N GLN A 900 -11.43 -2.01 -31.46
CA GLN A 900 -11.38 -3.24 -30.67
C GLN A 900 -12.00 -3.05 -29.27
N VAL A 901 -11.69 -1.95 -28.59
CA VAL A 901 -12.29 -1.63 -27.29
C VAL A 901 -13.81 -1.42 -27.43
N ALA A 902 -14.26 -0.68 -28.44
CA ALA A 902 -15.68 -0.43 -28.69
C ALA A 902 -16.49 -1.73 -28.83
N ALA A 903 -15.90 -2.76 -29.44
CA ALA A 903 -16.56 -4.05 -29.63
C ALA A 903 -16.62 -4.92 -28.36
N ALA A 904 -15.70 -4.72 -27.40
CA ALA A 904 -15.60 -5.50 -26.17
C ALA A 904 -16.29 -4.84 -24.96
N LEU A 905 -16.26 -3.51 -24.89
CA LEU A 905 -16.72 -2.71 -23.76
C LEU A 905 -18.19 -2.98 -23.34
N PRO A 906 -19.17 -3.17 -24.25
CA PRO A 906 -20.56 -3.46 -23.86
C PRO A 906 -20.72 -4.71 -22.98
N ALA A 907 -19.90 -5.74 -23.18
CA ALA A 907 -19.95 -6.97 -22.39
C ALA A 907 -19.47 -6.75 -20.94
N LEU A 908 -18.59 -5.77 -20.70
CA LEU A 908 -18.18 -5.39 -19.35
C LEU A 908 -19.25 -4.57 -18.66
N VAL A 909 -19.79 -3.56 -19.36
CA VAL A 909 -20.81 -2.64 -18.84
C VAL A 909 -22.10 -3.37 -18.48
N GLY A 910 -22.55 -4.30 -19.33
CA GLY A 910 -23.80 -5.04 -19.12
C GLY A 910 -23.75 -6.13 -18.05
N SER A 911 -22.62 -6.34 -17.36
CA SER A 911 -22.51 -7.38 -16.33
C SER A 911 -23.16 -6.94 -15.01
N GLU A 912 -24.03 -7.80 -14.48
CA GLU A 912 -24.61 -7.69 -13.14
C GLU A 912 -23.63 -8.06 -12.02
N ASP A 913 -22.51 -8.72 -12.37
CA ASP A 913 -21.51 -9.21 -11.42
C ASP A 913 -20.54 -8.10 -10.94
N LEU A 914 -20.67 -6.87 -11.43
CA LEU A 914 -19.82 -5.75 -11.04
C LEU A 914 -20.13 -5.28 -9.62
N THR A 915 -19.10 -5.10 -8.79
CA THR A 915 -19.25 -4.43 -7.49
C THR A 915 -19.52 -2.93 -7.69
N ALA A 916 -19.95 -2.21 -6.65
CA ALA A 916 -20.14 -0.75 -6.73
C ALA A 916 -18.85 0.00 -7.15
N ARG A 917 -17.68 -0.50 -6.73
CA ARG A 917 -16.37 0.03 -7.15
C ARG A 917 -16.02 -0.38 -8.57
N GLY A 918 -16.29 -1.63 -8.94
CA GLY A 918 -16.14 -2.12 -10.31
C GLY A 918 -16.97 -1.32 -11.31
N ARG A 919 -18.22 -0.98 -10.96
CA ARG A 919 -19.08 -0.10 -11.75
C ARG A 919 -18.42 1.26 -11.99
N ARG A 920 -18.00 1.94 -10.93
CA ARG A 920 -17.32 3.24 -11.03
C ARG A 920 -16.06 3.17 -11.88
N PHE A 921 -15.28 2.10 -11.74
CA PHE A 921 -14.08 1.88 -12.54
C PHE A 921 -14.41 1.70 -14.03
N VAL A 922 -15.37 0.84 -14.36
CA VAL A 922 -15.82 0.61 -15.74
C VAL A 922 -16.46 1.86 -16.36
N ASP A 923 -17.22 2.64 -15.59
CA ASP A 923 -17.79 3.91 -16.06
C ASP A 923 -16.70 4.91 -16.49
N GLN A 924 -15.55 4.91 -15.81
CA GLN A 924 -14.40 5.72 -16.23
C GLN A 924 -13.75 5.19 -17.52
N LEU A 925 -13.75 3.88 -17.77
CA LEU A 925 -13.30 3.31 -19.04
C LEU A 925 -14.20 3.77 -20.19
N VAL A 926 -15.52 3.74 -19.98
CA VAL A 926 -16.51 4.24 -20.94
C VAL A 926 -16.28 5.72 -21.23
N ALA A 927 -16.22 6.56 -20.19
CA ALA A 927 -15.99 7.98 -20.34
C ALA A 927 -14.66 8.29 -21.06
N THR A 928 -13.63 7.48 -20.83
CA THR A 928 -12.32 7.64 -21.49
C THR A 928 -12.38 7.27 -22.97
N HIS A 929 -13.06 6.17 -23.31
CA HIS A 929 -13.30 5.79 -24.70
C HIS A 929 -14.12 6.85 -25.47
N GLU A 930 -15.13 7.43 -24.82
CA GLU A 930 -15.98 8.48 -25.41
C GLU A 930 -15.22 9.78 -25.66
N ARG A 931 -14.38 10.24 -24.71
CA ARG A 931 -13.55 11.45 -24.89
C ARG A 931 -12.66 11.38 -26.12
N MET A 932 -12.17 10.19 -26.49
CA MET A 932 -11.35 10.04 -27.70
C MET A 932 -12.10 10.39 -29.00
N ALA A 933 -13.44 10.42 -28.98
CA ALA A 933 -14.25 10.83 -30.13
C ALA A 933 -14.11 12.34 -30.45
N GLU A 934 -13.61 13.16 -29.52
CA GLU A 934 -13.36 14.59 -29.73
C GLU A 934 -12.28 14.84 -30.80
N PHE A 935 -11.32 13.92 -30.94
CA PHE A 935 -10.22 13.99 -31.90
C PHE A 935 -10.14 12.70 -32.75
N PRO A 936 -11.11 12.48 -33.66
CA PRO A 936 -11.23 11.20 -34.36
C PRO A 936 -10.09 10.97 -35.36
N ALA A 937 -9.74 9.70 -35.56
CA ALA A 937 -8.84 9.31 -36.65
C ALA A 937 -9.42 9.68 -38.03
N PRO A 938 -8.56 9.87 -39.05
CA PRO A 938 -8.99 9.96 -40.44
C PRO A 938 -9.91 8.81 -40.82
N ARG A 939 -10.98 9.11 -41.58
CA ARG A 939 -12.07 8.15 -41.91
C ARG A 939 -11.57 6.83 -42.49
N GLY A 940 -10.51 6.87 -43.31
CA GLY A 940 -9.93 5.66 -43.92
C GLY A 940 -9.39 4.67 -42.89
N HIS A 941 -8.73 5.14 -41.82
CA HIS A 941 -8.21 4.28 -40.76
C HIS A 941 -9.34 3.69 -39.92
N THR A 942 -10.35 4.51 -39.59
CA THR A 942 -11.54 4.06 -38.85
C THR A 942 -12.30 2.96 -39.60
N ALA A 943 -12.58 3.16 -40.88
CA ALA A 943 -13.31 2.18 -41.69
C ALA A 943 -12.58 0.83 -41.79
N ARG A 944 -11.25 0.84 -41.96
CA ARG A 944 -10.43 -0.39 -41.95
C ARG A 944 -10.49 -1.10 -40.60
N ALA A 945 -10.34 -0.36 -39.50
CA ALA A 945 -10.38 -0.93 -38.16
C ALA A 945 -11.73 -1.58 -37.83
N GLU A 946 -12.83 -0.93 -38.18
CA GLU A 946 -14.19 -1.47 -38.00
C GLU A 946 -14.43 -2.73 -38.85
N ALA A 947 -13.96 -2.73 -40.10
CA ALA A 947 -14.04 -3.90 -40.98
C ALA A 947 -13.28 -5.10 -40.40
N SER A 948 -12.04 -4.90 -39.92
CA SER A 948 -11.26 -5.97 -39.28
C SER A 948 -11.92 -6.53 -38.01
N VAL A 949 -12.52 -5.67 -37.17
CA VAL A 949 -13.23 -6.12 -35.97
C VAL A 949 -14.49 -6.91 -36.31
N LYS A 950 -15.22 -6.49 -37.35
CA LYS A 950 -16.39 -7.23 -37.86
C LYS A 950 -15.99 -8.62 -38.36
N GLU A 951 -14.95 -8.71 -39.16
CA GLU A 951 -14.43 -9.99 -39.66
C GLU A 951 -14.00 -10.92 -38.52
N ALA A 952 -13.26 -10.39 -37.53
CA ALA A 952 -12.87 -11.15 -36.35
C ALA A 952 -14.08 -11.68 -35.57
N ARG A 953 -15.15 -10.87 -35.43
CA ARG A 953 -16.40 -11.29 -34.77
C ARG A 953 -17.12 -12.38 -35.56
N ASP A 954 -17.18 -12.28 -36.88
CA ASP A 954 -17.81 -13.27 -37.73
C ASP A 954 -17.06 -14.61 -37.65
N LEU A 955 -15.73 -14.59 -37.69
CA LEU A 955 -14.89 -15.78 -37.53
C LEU A 955 -15.06 -16.42 -36.14
N TRP A 956 -15.03 -15.61 -35.08
CA TRP A 956 -15.23 -16.08 -33.71
C TRP A 956 -16.61 -16.69 -33.51
N THR A 957 -17.66 -16.07 -34.06
CA THR A 957 -19.04 -16.56 -33.97
C THR A 957 -19.20 -17.89 -34.70
N ARG A 958 -18.58 -18.05 -35.88
CA ARG A 958 -18.55 -19.35 -36.58
C ARG A 958 -17.84 -20.44 -35.77
N ARG A 959 -16.74 -20.09 -35.09
CA ARG A 959 -15.91 -21.04 -34.33
C ARG A 959 -16.49 -21.42 -32.96
N HIS A 960 -17.15 -20.49 -32.28
CA HIS A 960 -17.53 -20.63 -30.86
C HIS A 960 -19.03 -20.44 -30.58
N GLY A 961 -19.82 -19.98 -31.56
CA GLY A 961 -21.25 -19.74 -31.43
C GLY A 961 -22.06 -20.90 -30.81
N PRO A 962 -21.83 -22.17 -31.20
CA PRO A 962 -22.53 -23.32 -30.62
C PRO A 962 -22.17 -23.60 -29.14
N ALA A 963 -20.95 -23.28 -28.71
CA ALA A 963 -20.44 -23.57 -27.36
C ALA A 963 -20.75 -22.46 -26.34
N VAL A 964 -20.98 -21.23 -26.80
CA VAL A 964 -21.31 -20.08 -25.95
C VAL A 964 -22.83 -19.93 -25.76
N ARG A 965 -23.65 -20.49 -26.67
CA ARG A 965 -25.13 -20.47 -26.61
C ARG A 965 -25.75 -21.52 -25.68
N HIS A 966 -24.98 -22.43 -25.07
CA HIS A 966 -25.49 -23.38 -24.08
C HIS A 966 -24.99 -23.06 -22.66
N PRO A 967 -25.86 -22.45 -21.87
CA PRO A 967 -26.20 -22.99 -20.56
C PRO A 967 -27.74 -23.02 -20.40
N GLU A 968 -28.28 -24.18 -20.03
CA GLU A 968 -29.61 -24.40 -19.42
C GLU A 968 -30.65 -23.27 -19.57
N GLU A 969 -31.63 -23.51 -20.45
CA GLU A 969 -33.02 -23.07 -20.20
C GLU A 969 -33.50 -23.54 -18.82
#